data_AF-A0AAU1XJW4-F1
#
_entry.id   AF-A0AAU1XJW4-F1
#
_cell.length_a   1.000
_cell.length_b   1.000
_cell.length_c   1.000
_cell.angle_alpha   90.00
_cell.angle_beta   90.00
_cell.angle_gamma   90.00
#
_symmetry.space_group_name_H-M   'P 1'
#
loop_
_entity.id
_entity.type
_entity.pdbx_description
1 polymer ?
#
loop_
_entity_poly.entity_id
_entity_poly.type
_entity_poly.pdbx_seq_one_letter_code
_entity_poly.pdbx_strand_id
1 'polypeptide(L)'
;MFQHRAVRSSLLASAVAVTLLATAGQATTQAATPQAPAPAAFAGAPAAPASGPTGNPFDEVDRLANAKDNTPAPAPAPGGQAITGQVPGASTAASAPADDLQKRGRTAKAAPTAKSVAAGVPCTLDGIANLTPEQFADFLGDQAVLADGCLRGLIWTWDARLAPVMSDAHVQAVSRRISALAAAHDGRNSSHLEEMFTYLHAVAYHDYSRSEIDVTDAPTVDAMRQAIADFGNASRTFDVTPSNARTLREALYAASAPGLRQHQLGLIKKVLATMDPAHPATHHDATWAGAALAALSVSYLGVYPGNQDTAFHSAVAGDASYRAAFKAFSTYTHLKGTANAWVARDALSEYARFGQVDGLRDQVVADLGALLGPVKAGFGDGSEQWAKLVSWLNVYEACKPYGVCKEDIEKQLFPYTYSYDNGAIKVRTALDRATVDQLYYASKQVKSQYHRVLGTEQPLAGDPNTTLNIVLYASRADYVNYHPILTGYGTNNGGIYIENGATFYTYQRRVPQDSSLTLEELFRHEYTHYLNGRYAVPGFFGEGPWYEGDRTTAMDEGTAEFFDGATRDNGIAVRKSLVKSIISDTSGGGPRMSVEQLLNATYDGDGFRFYSYAGTFFEFLWTEKPSLLREMYTHLRANDVAAYDAWRHRMGSDTYLQRDYDRFLDAQIAKVDQLYVPDTSFTPNDRLRDSALASVKSAFATATYNTPDCVENGDPGKRRFTCTGRITANLKNWRSDDQNFKDVSETVDYFILDRAGAASNNLADMNCSFGPLEIWSNKKAGTSSYSCEGPLRS
;
A
#
# COMPACT_ATOMS: atom_id res chain seq x y z
N MET A 1 33.35 66.99 -30.02
CA MET A 1 34.21 66.01 -30.72
C MET A 1 33.29 65.00 -31.41
N PHE A 2 33.49 64.83 -32.72
CA PHE A 2 33.03 63.79 -33.68
C PHE A 2 31.87 62.87 -33.26
N GLN A 3 30.68 62.89 -33.88
CA GLN A 3 30.24 62.65 -35.29
C GLN A 3 29.66 61.23 -35.52
N HIS A 4 28.41 61.22 -36.03
CA HIS A 4 27.82 60.33 -37.05
C HIS A 4 27.35 58.92 -36.66
N ARG A 5 26.02 58.66 -36.69
CA ARG A 5 25.09 58.27 -37.81
C ARG A 5 24.94 56.75 -37.87
N ALA A 6 23.78 56.18 -37.49
CA ALA A 6 22.54 56.02 -38.27
C ALA A 6 22.56 54.80 -39.21
N VAL A 7 21.47 54.01 -39.23
CA VAL A 7 20.60 53.74 -40.41
C VAL A 7 19.69 52.50 -40.22
N ARG A 8 18.37 52.78 -40.21
CA ARG A 8 17.19 52.14 -40.89
C ARG A 8 16.74 50.71 -40.50
N SER A 9 15.49 50.52 -40.06
CA SER A 9 14.20 50.39 -40.81
C SER A 9 14.17 49.10 -41.65
N SER A 10 13.15 48.21 -41.60
CA SER A 10 11.73 48.49 -41.86
C SER A 10 10.78 47.35 -41.42
N LEU A 11 9.52 47.74 -41.21
CA LEU A 11 8.31 46.97 -40.94
C LEU A 11 7.67 46.33 -42.20
N LEU A 12 6.60 45.56 -41.94
CA LEU A 12 5.41 45.20 -42.77
C LEU A 12 5.44 43.79 -43.40
N ALA A 13 4.61 42.87 -42.90
CA ALA A 13 3.18 42.59 -43.24
C ALA A 13 3.07 41.78 -44.55
N SER A 14 2.38 40.63 -44.58
CA SER A 14 0.93 40.58 -44.87
C SER A 14 0.35 39.17 -44.65
N ALA A 15 -0.93 39.14 -44.27
CA ALA A 15 -1.80 37.97 -44.20
C ALA A 15 -2.51 37.67 -45.55
N VAL A 16 -3.39 36.63 -45.52
CA VAL A 16 -4.46 36.20 -46.47
C VAL A 16 -4.16 34.79 -47.01
N ALA A 17 -4.71 33.71 -46.44
CA ALA A 17 -6.07 33.12 -46.57
C ALA A 17 -6.30 32.35 -47.89
N VAL A 18 -6.81 31.11 -47.80
CA VAL A 18 -7.94 30.51 -48.57
C VAL A 18 -8.03 28.97 -48.31
N THR A 19 -8.94 28.61 -47.39
CA THR A 19 -10.14 27.75 -47.49
C THR A 19 -10.37 26.57 -48.50
N LEU A 20 -11.03 25.50 -47.95
CA LEU A 20 -12.07 24.56 -48.49
C LEU A 20 -11.58 23.28 -49.23
N LEU A 21 -12.21 22.07 -49.20
CA LEU A 21 -13.44 21.48 -48.62
C LEU A 21 -13.46 19.93 -48.80
N ALA A 22 -14.14 19.24 -47.85
CA ALA A 22 -15.12 18.11 -47.94
C ALA A 22 -14.83 16.83 -48.79
N THR A 23 -15.13 15.61 -48.34
CA THR A 23 -16.48 14.99 -48.14
C THR A 23 -16.30 13.58 -47.53
N ALA A 24 -17.00 13.20 -46.45
CA ALA A 24 -18.32 12.53 -46.35
C ALA A 24 -18.35 11.03 -46.73
N GLY A 25 -18.87 10.20 -45.80
CA GLY A 25 -19.23 8.80 -46.03
C GLY A 25 -19.78 8.08 -44.78
N GLN A 26 -21.08 8.20 -44.53
CA GLN A 26 -21.85 7.27 -43.70
C GLN A 26 -22.23 6.03 -44.53
N ALA A 27 -22.19 4.82 -43.95
CA ALA A 27 -23.15 3.76 -44.27
C ALA A 27 -23.13 2.64 -43.21
N THR A 28 -24.33 2.34 -42.73
CA THR A 28 -24.79 1.21 -41.92
C THR A 28 -24.81 -0.10 -42.70
N THR A 29 -24.52 -1.24 -42.06
CA THR A 29 -25.24 -2.51 -42.27
C THR A 29 -25.11 -3.44 -41.06
N GLN A 30 -26.26 -3.83 -40.51
CA GLN A 30 -26.46 -4.98 -39.62
C GLN A 30 -26.49 -6.29 -40.44
N ALA A 31 -26.12 -7.38 -39.76
CA ALA A 31 -26.84 -8.68 -39.68
C ALA A 31 -25.95 -9.90 -39.95
N ALA A 32 -25.76 -10.74 -38.93
CA ALA A 32 -26.27 -12.12 -38.89
C ALA A 32 -25.78 -12.85 -37.62
N THR A 33 -26.73 -13.17 -36.73
CA THR A 33 -26.60 -14.27 -35.75
C THR A 33 -26.70 -15.63 -36.43
N PRO A 34 -26.06 -16.67 -35.88
CA PRO A 34 -26.86 -17.85 -35.51
C PRO A 34 -26.49 -18.46 -34.13
N GLN A 35 -27.56 -18.68 -33.35
CA GLN A 35 -27.89 -19.79 -32.45
C GLN A 35 -26.84 -20.48 -31.56
N ALA A 36 -27.21 -20.58 -30.28
CA ALA A 36 -26.66 -21.44 -29.23
C ALA A 36 -26.88 -22.95 -29.50
N PRO A 37 -26.10 -23.80 -28.81
CA PRO A 37 -26.72 -24.68 -27.80
C PRO A 37 -25.98 -24.70 -26.46
N ALA A 38 -26.74 -24.72 -25.36
CA ALA A 38 -26.33 -25.18 -24.02
C ALA A 38 -26.38 -26.72 -23.94
N PRO A 39 -26.10 -27.39 -22.80
CA PRO A 39 -25.12 -27.18 -21.72
C PRO A 39 -24.23 -28.44 -21.53
N ALA A 40 -23.11 -28.35 -20.80
CA ALA A 40 -22.45 -29.53 -20.23
C ALA A 40 -21.89 -29.23 -18.84
N ALA A 41 -22.50 -29.88 -17.86
CA ALA A 41 -22.17 -29.85 -16.44
C ALA A 41 -20.91 -30.66 -16.14
N PHE A 42 -20.04 -30.15 -15.27
CA PHE A 42 -19.10 -30.91 -14.42
C PHE A 42 -18.93 -30.10 -13.12
N ALA A 43 -19.55 -30.52 -12.01
CA ALA A 43 -19.01 -31.48 -11.04
C ALA A 43 -17.79 -30.90 -10.29
N GLY A 44 -17.98 -30.63 -9.00
CA GLY A 44 -17.07 -29.82 -8.19
C GLY A 44 -16.03 -30.57 -7.34
N ALA A 45 -15.48 -29.76 -6.42
CA ALA A 45 -14.59 -30.01 -5.27
C ALA A 45 -13.07 -29.88 -5.52
N PRO A 46 -12.24 -29.50 -4.50
CA PRO A 46 -12.50 -28.75 -3.26
C PRO A 46 -11.66 -27.44 -3.16
N ALA A 47 -12.04 -26.61 -2.19
CA ALA A 47 -11.49 -25.29 -1.90
C ALA A 47 -10.06 -25.31 -1.36
N ALA A 48 -9.25 -24.35 -1.83
CA ALA A 48 -8.12 -23.75 -1.14
C ALA A 48 -8.35 -22.22 -1.19
N PRO A 49 -7.95 -21.46 -0.15
CA PRO A 49 -8.44 -20.10 0.07
C PRO A 49 -8.05 -19.19 -1.09
N ALA A 50 -9.05 -18.59 -1.73
CA ALA A 50 -8.85 -17.60 -2.78
C ALA A 50 -8.36 -16.31 -2.11
N SER A 51 -7.09 -15.96 -2.31
CA SER A 51 -6.69 -14.56 -2.31
C SER A 51 -7.51 -13.86 -3.40
N GLY A 52 -8.46 -13.01 -3.02
CA GLY A 52 -9.30 -12.25 -3.95
C GLY A 52 -8.48 -11.37 -4.91
N PRO A 53 -9.11 -10.73 -5.91
CA PRO A 53 -8.41 -9.81 -6.78
C PRO A 53 -7.87 -8.67 -5.92
N THR A 54 -6.55 -8.64 -5.75
CA THR A 54 -5.86 -7.69 -4.88
C THR A 54 -6.11 -6.28 -5.41
N GLY A 55 -6.87 -5.48 -4.66
CA GLY A 55 -6.89 -4.02 -4.82
C GLY A 55 -5.48 -3.46 -4.77
N ASN A 56 -5.29 -2.24 -5.25
CA ASN A 56 -4.01 -1.57 -5.07
C ASN A 56 -3.82 -1.32 -3.56
N PRO A 57 -2.81 -1.91 -2.90
CA PRO A 57 -2.66 -1.81 -1.44
C PRO A 57 -2.44 -0.36 -0.97
N PHE A 58 -2.16 0.57 -1.88
CA PHE A 58 -2.01 2.00 -1.60
C PHE A 58 -3.34 2.77 -1.62
N ASP A 59 -4.45 2.08 -1.89
CA ASP A 59 -5.80 2.63 -1.79
C ASP A 59 -6.43 2.31 -0.43
N GLU A 60 -5.85 1.37 0.31
CA GLU A 60 -6.33 0.93 1.62
C GLU A 60 -5.64 1.72 2.73
N VAL A 61 -6.34 1.98 3.85
CA VAL A 61 -5.78 2.68 5.01
C VAL A 61 -5.68 1.78 6.23
N ASP A 62 -4.69 2.04 7.08
CA ASP A 62 -4.52 1.36 8.36
C ASP A 62 -5.15 2.18 9.50
N ARG A 63 -5.64 1.51 10.55
CA ARG A 63 -6.15 2.17 11.75
C ARG A 63 -5.60 1.51 13.01
N LEU A 64 -5.26 2.33 14.01
CA LEU A 64 -4.72 1.88 15.30
C LEU A 64 -5.36 2.62 16.48
N ALA A 65 -5.52 1.90 17.59
CA ALA A 65 -5.95 2.46 18.88
C ALA A 65 -4.96 3.51 19.38
N ASN A 66 -3.71 3.06 19.54
CA ASN A 66 -2.65 3.73 20.24
C ASN A 66 -1.41 3.78 19.36
N ALA A 67 -0.65 4.87 19.49
CA ALA A 67 0.65 4.92 18.87
C ALA A 67 1.59 3.87 19.50
N LYS A 68 2.36 3.17 18.67
CA LYS A 68 3.47 2.32 19.12
C LYS A 68 4.62 3.20 19.61
N ASP A 69 5.38 2.69 20.56
CA ASP A 69 6.65 3.30 20.96
C ASP A 69 7.59 3.35 19.76
N ASN A 70 7.94 4.56 19.32
CA ASN A 70 8.79 4.81 18.17
C ASN A 70 10.28 4.62 18.54
N THR A 71 10.63 3.41 18.99
CA THR A 71 12.03 3.02 19.19
C THR A 71 12.63 2.65 17.84
N PRO A 72 13.68 3.33 17.35
CA PRO A 72 14.33 2.96 16.11
C PRO A 72 14.77 1.50 16.13
N ALA A 73 14.27 0.71 15.19
CA ALA A 73 14.61 -0.70 15.06
C ALA A 73 15.61 -0.92 13.91
N PRO A 74 16.50 -1.92 14.00
CA PRO A 74 17.32 -2.36 12.89
C PRO A 74 16.49 -2.58 11.62
N ALA A 75 17.04 -2.21 10.46
CA ALA A 75 16.39 -2.47 9.19
C ALA A 75 16.07 -3.97 9.00
N PRO A 76 14.96 -4.31 8.29
CA PRO A 76 14.64 -5.70 7.96
C PRO A 76 15.74 -6.34 7.12
N ALA A 77 15.61 -7.64 6.86
CA ALA A 77 16.55 -8.35 6.01
C ALA A 77 16.56 -7.79 4.57
N PRO A 78 17.66 -7.99 3.81
CA PRO A 78 17.74 -7.61 2.40
C PRO A 78 16.56 -8.14 1.56
N GLY A 79 16.16 -7.39 0.53
CA GLY A 79 15.01 -7.72 -0.31
C GLY A 79 13.64 -7.39 0.31
N GLY A 80 13.60 -6.82 1.52
CA GLY A 80 12.36 -6.41 2.19
C GLY A 80 11.54 -7.57 2.77
N GLN A 81 12.15 -8.75 2.94
CA GLN A 81 11.49 -9.92 3.51
C GLN A 81 11.66 -9.97 5.04
N ALA A 82 10.64 -10.50 5.73
CA ALA A 82 10.71 -10.85 7.14
C ALA A 82 11.47 -12.18 7.32
N ILE A 83 12.78 -12.17 7.08
CA ILE A 83 13.64 -13.32 7.32
C ILE A 83 13.92 -13.38 8.82
N THR A 84 13.53 -14.47 9.48
CA THR A 84 13.66 -14.69 10.94
C THR A 84 15.00 -15.34 11.32
N GLY A 85 16.08 -15.03 10.59
CA GLY A 85 17.39 -15.66 10.78
C GLY A 85 17.59 -17.00 10.07
N GLN A 86 16.65 -17.40 9.23
CA GLN A 86 16.66 -18.69 8.52
C GLN A 86 17.28 -18.58 7.13
N VAL A 87 17.78 -19.70 6.61
CA VAL A 87 18.16 -19.82 5.19
C VAL A 87 16.92 -19.51 4.34
N PRO A 88 17.00 -18.60 3.34
CA PRO A 88 15.85 -18.31 2.49
C PRO A 88 15.37 -19.54 1.74
N GLY A 89 14.05 -19.65 1.52
CA GLY A 89 13.46 -20.75 0.75
C GLY A 89 13.56 -20.53 -0.76
N ALA A 90 12.80 -21.32 -1.51
CA ALA A 90 12.71 -21.22 -2.96
C ALA A 90 12.48 -19.78 -3.42
N SER A 91 13.19 -19.34 -4.46
CA SER A 91 12.88 -18.07 -5.12
C SER A 91 11.45 -18.10 -5.62
N THR A 92 10.57 -17.25 -5.08
CA THR A 92 9.30 -16.93 -5.74
C THR A 92 9.65 -16.26 -7.07
N ALA A 93 9.21 -16.82 -8.20
CA ALA A 93 9.41 -16.16 -9.49
C ALA A 93 8.87 -14.73 -9.38
N ALA A 94 9.73 -13.73 -9.61
CA ALA A 94 9.30 -12.33 -9.65
C ALA A 94 8.11 -12.22 -10.60
N SER A 95 7.01 -11.65 -10.11
CA SER A 95 5.79 -11.36 -10.86
C SER A 95 6.15 -10.65 -12.17
N ALA A 96 6.18 -11.41 -13.27
CA ALA A 96 6.15 -10.86 -14.61
C ALA A 96 4.81 -10.11 -14.79
N PRO A 97 4.76 -9.01 -15.55
CA PRO A 97 3.51 -8.34 -15.87
C PRO A 97 2.50 -9.36 -16.42
N ALA A 98 1.25 -9.27 -15.99
CA ALA A 98 0.17 -10.22 -16.28
C ALA A 98 -0.11 -10.47 -17.77
N ASP A 99 0.49 -9.69 -18.68
CA ASP A 99 0.32 -9.83 -20.13
C ASP A 99 1.11 -11.00 -20.75
N ASP A 100 2.15 -11.53 -20.10
CA ASP A 100 2.96 -12.61 -20.70
C ASP A 100 2.46 -14.03 -20.33
N LEU A 101 1.57 -14.14 -19.33
CA LEU A 101 0.92 -15.39 -18.94
C LEU A 101 -0.23 -15.78 -19.90
N GLN A 102 -0.91 -14.80 -20.50
CA GLN A 102 -1.99 -15.06 -21.47
C GLN A 102 -1.49 -15.63 -22.81
N LYS A 103 -0.25 -15.32 -23.21
CA LYS A 103 0.36 -15.90 -24.43
C LYS A 103 0.90 -17.31 -24.22
N ARG A 104 1.22 -17.70 -22.98
CA ARG A 104 1.65 -19.07 -22.64
C ARG A 104 0.48 -20.02 -22.30
N GLY A 105 -0.69 -19.48 -21.94
CA GLY A 105 -1.88 -20.26 -21.57
C GLY A 105 -2.67 -20.93 -22.72
N ARG A 106 -2.32 -20.68 -23.99
CA ARG A 106 -3.01 -21.30 -25.15
C ARG A 106 -2.36 -22.58 -25.68
N THR A 107 -1.35 -23.12 -25.01
CA THR A 107 -0.74 -24.43 -25.35
C THR A 107 -0.56 -25.33 -24.13
N ALA A 108 -1.49 -25.35 -23.18
CA ALA A 108 -1.57 -26.42 -22.18
C ALA A 108 -2.32 -27.64 -22.75
N LYS A 109 -1.67 -28.37 -23.66
CA LYS A 109 -1.97 -29.80 -23.85
C LYS A 109 -1.33 -30.58 -22.70
N ALA A 110 -2.07 -31.57 -22.18
CA ALA A 110 -1.69 -32.65 -21.27
C ALA A 110 -0.29 -32.60 -20.64
N ALA A 111 -0.23 -32.73 -19.30
CA ALA A 111 1.01 -32.92 -18.54
C ALA A 111 2.00 -33.82 -19.30
N PRO A 112 3.23 -33.34 -19.58
CA PRO A 112 4.17 -34.14 -20.33
C PRO A 112 4.47 -35.39 -19.50
N THR A 113 4.25 -36.55 -20.12
CA THR A 113 4.78 -37.83 -19.70
C THR A 113 6.21 -37.65 -19.21
N ALA A 114 6.50 -38.17 -18.01
CA ALA A 114 7.82 -38.16 -17.39
C ALA A 114 8.86 -38.55 -18.44
N LYS A 115 9.66 -37.57 -18.90
CA LYS A 115 10.82 -37.85 -19.72
C LYS A 115 11.76 -38.61 -18.83
N SER A 116 11.93 -39.90 -19.10
CA SER A 116 13.04 -40.67 -18.53
C SER A 116 14.32 -39.90 -18.82
N VAL A 117 15.10 -39.59 -17.78
CA VAL A 117 16.47 -39.07 -17.94
C VAL A 117 17.32 -40.12 -18.69
N ALA A 118 18.53 -39.80 -19.13
CA ALA A 118 19.36 -40.74 -19.91
C ALA A 118 19.65 -42.07 -19.14
N ALA A 119 19.50 -42.06 -17.81
CA ALA A 119 19.58 -43.22 -16.92
C ALA A 119 18.24 -43.94 -16.61
N GLY A 120 17.11 -43.53 -17.21
CA GLY A 120 15.79 -44.17 -17.00
C GLY A 120 15.03 -43.72 -15.75
N VAL A 121 15.60 -42.84 -14.92
CA VAL A 121 14.98 -42.32 -13.70
C VAL A 121 13.92 -41.25 -14.02
N PRO A 122 12.67 -41.36 -13.54
CA PRO A 122 11.67 -40.31 -13.72
C PRO A 122 11.90 -39.13 -12.75
N CYS A 123 11.68 -37.90 -13.23
CA CYS A 123 11.63 -36.67 -12.42
C CYS A 123 10.44 -36.66 -11.44
N THR A 124 10.48 -37.53 -10.44
CA THR A 124 9.44 -37.76 -9.43
C THR A 124 10.12 -38.12 -8.11
N LEU A 125 9.42 -37.92 -6.98
CA LEU A 125 9.95 -38.29 -5.65
C LEU A 125 10.30 -39.78 -5.57
N ASP A 126 9.43 -40.66 -6.11
CA ASP A 126 9.69 -42.11 -6.12
C ASP A 126 10.90 -42.49 -6.99
N GLY A 127 11.14 -41.74 -8.06
CA GLY A 127 12.29 -41.94 -8.94
C GLY A 127 13.61 -41.62 -8.27
N ILE A 128 13.65 -40.55 -7.45
CA ILE A 128 14.90 -40.09 -6.84
C ILE A 128 15.19 -40.72 -5.48
N ALA A 129 14.16 -41.06 -4.69
CA ALA A 129 14.30 -41.42 -3.27
C ALA A 129 15.19 -42.64 -2.96
N ASN A 130 15.43 -43.50 -3.95
CA ASN A 130 16.24 -44.73 -3.81
C ASN A 130 17.59 -44.67 -4.54
N LEU A 131 17.96 -43.52 -5.09
CA LEU A 131 19.26 -43.37 -5.73
C LEU A 131 20.38 -43.43 -4.68
N THR A 132 21.49 -44.09 -5.02
CA THR A 132 22.73 -43.98 -4.23
C THR A 132 23.35 -42.58 -4.39
N PRO A 133 24.25 -42.14 -3.50
CA PRO A 133 24.81 -40.79 -3.56
C PRO A 133 25.39 -40.39 -4.93
N GLU A 134 26.15 -41.29 -5.55
CA GLU A 134 26.75 -41.06 -6.87
C GLU A 134 25.71 -41.11 -8.00
N GLN A 135 24.72 -42.01 -7.93
CA GLN A 135 23.61 -42.05 -8.90
C GLN A 135 22.76 -40.78 -8.83
N PHE A 136 22.56 -40.23 -7.63
CA PHE A 136 21.85 -38.98 -7.42
C PHE A 136 22.64 -37.79 -7.97
N ALA A 137 23.96 -37.73 -7.75
CA ALA A 137 24.82 -36.72 -8.35
C ALA A 137 24.85 -36.80 -9.89
N ASP A 138 24.83 -38.01 -10.47
CA ASP A 138 24.71 -38.21 -11.92
C ASP A 138 23.32 -37.80 -12.44
N PHE A 139 22.25 -38.09 -11.70
CA PHE A 139 20.89 -37.63 -12.03
C PHE A 139 20.83 -36.11 -12.12
N LEU A 140 21.38 -35.38 -11.15
CA LEU A 140 21.43 -33.91 -11.18
C LEU A 140 22.27 -33.35 -12.34
N GLY A 141 23.20 -34.14 -12.88
CA GLY A 141 24.04 -33.76 -14.03
C GLY A 141 23.44 -34.10 -15.40
N ASP A 142 22.26 -34.71 -15.44
CA ASP A 142 21.62 -35.16 -16.68
C ASP A 142 20.94 -34.00 -17.41
N GLN A 143 21.10 -33.94 -18.75
CA GLN A 143 20.54 -32.88 -19.60
C GLN A 143 19.00 -32.78 -19.56
N ALA A 144 18.31 -33.85 -19.15
CA ALA A 144 16.87 -33.86 -18.98
C ALA A 144 16.41 -33.31 -17.62
N VAL A 145 17.30 -33.17 -16.65
CA VAL A 145 17.00 -32.61 -15.33
C VAL A 145 17.24 -31.11 -15.38
N LEU A 146 16.18 -30.34 -15.14
CA LEU A 146 16.24 -28.88 -15.11
C LEU A 146 15.83 -28.39 -13.72
N ALA A 147 16.45 -27.30 -13.27
CA ALA A 147 16.06 -26.63 -12.03
C ALA A 147 14.56 -26.29 -12.05
N ASP A 148 14.09 -25.66 -13.13
CA ASP A 148 12.67 -25.44 -13.41
C ASP A 148 12.08 -26.58 -14.24
N GLY A 149 10.96 -27.13 -13.79
CA GLY A 149 10.24 -28.21 -14.50
C GLY A 149 10.63 -29.63 -14.09
N CYS A 150 11.66 -29.80 -13.24
CA CYS A 150 11.94 -31.05 -12.53
C CYS A 150 12.24 -30.76 -11.04
N LEU A 151 13.43 -30.24 -10.72
CA LEU A 151 13.91 -30.20 -9.32
C LEU A 151 13.09 -29.34 -8.39
N ARG A 152 12.78 -28.09 -8.76
CA ARG A 152 12.08 -27.17 -7.86
C ARG A 152 10.69 -27.67 -7.46
N GLY A 153 10.04 -28.49 -8.28
CA GLY A 153 8.76 -29.13 -7.95
C GLY A 153 8.88 -30.32 -6.97
N LEU A 154 10.09 -30.84 -6.76
CA LEU A 154 10.35 -32.01 -5.93
C LEU A 154 10.96 -31.65 -4.57
N ILE A 155 11.96 -30.78 -4.54
CA ILE A 155 12.85 -30.62 -3.38
C ILE A 155 12.44 -29.53 -2.39
N TRP A 156 11.61 -28.57 -2.79
CA TRP A 156 11.24 -27.43 -1.93
C TRP A 156 10.06 -27.70 -1.01
N THR A 157 9.15 -28.58 -1.41
CA THR A 157 8.06 -29.05 -0.55
C THR A 157 8.54 -30.26 0.21
N TRP A 158 8.49 -30.21 1.54
CA TRP A 158 8.93 -31.33 2.36
C TRP A 158 8.09 -32.59 2.11
N ASP A 159 8.76 -33.71 1.87
CA ASP A 159 8.22 -35.07 1.82
C ASP A 159 9.24 -35.99 2.47
N ALA A 160 8.80 -36.92 3.32
CA ALA A 160 9.70 -37.83 4.05
C ALA A 160 10.58 -38.68 3.11
N ARG A 161 10.16 -38.89 1.86
CA ARG A 161 10.96 -39.57 0.82
C ARG A 161 12.21 -38.80 0.41
N LEU A 162 12.34 -37.52 0.74
CA LEU A 162 13.54 -36.72 0.48
C LEU A 162 14.66 -37.00 1.48
N ALA A 163 14.34 -37.45 2.70
CA ALA A 163 15.35 -37.64 3.75
C ALA A 163 16.54 -38.53 3.32
N PRO A 164 16.35 -39.69 2.66
CA PRO A 164 17.47 -40.52 2.23
C PRO A 164 18.43 -39.82 1.25
N VAL A 165 17.89 -38.98 0.36
CA VAL A 165 18.67 -38.26 -0.66
C VAL A 165 19.17 -36.90 -0.19
N MET A 166 18.88 -36.50 1.05
CA MET A 166 19.42 -35.30 1.69
C MET A 166 20.42 -35.63 2.81
N SER A 167 20.82 -36.90 2.94
CA SER A 167 21.85 -37.33 3.90
C SER A 167 23.23 -36.74 3.57
N ASP A 168 24.12 -36.67 4.56
CA ASP A 168 25.52 -36.22 4.45
C ASP A 168 26.25 -36.85 3.26
N ALA A 169 26.10 -38.16 3.05
CA ALA A 169 26.74 -38.88 1.95
C ALA A 169 26.32 -38.35 0.56
N HIS A 170 25.02 -38.03 0.39
CA HIS A 170 24.47 -37.44 -0.83
C HIS A 170 24.95 -36.01 -1.01
N VAL A 171 24.90 -35.20 0.05
CA VAL A 171 25.38 -33.81 0.04
C VAL A 171 26.86 -33.75 -0.34
N GLN A 172 27.68 -34.61 0.25
CA GLN A 172 29.11 -34.73 -0.04
C GLN A 172 29.36 -35.24 -1.48
N ALA A 173 28.59 -36.21 -1.97
CA ALA A 173 28.73 -36.72 -3.35
C ALA A 173 28.41 -35.64 -4.40
N VAL A 174 27.30 -34.90 -4.21
CA VAL A 174 26.93 -33.78 -5.09
C VAL A 174 27.98 -32.67 -5.01
N SER A 175 28.47 -32.35 -3.81
CA SER A 175 29.53 -31.35 -3.63
C SER A 175 30.83 -31.73 -4.37
N ARG A 176 31.27 -32.99 -4.26
CA ARG A 176 32.43 -33.50 -5.03
C ARG A 176 32.19 -33.41 -6.55
N ARG A 177 30.96 -33.70 -7.01
CA ARG A 177 30.60 -33.60 -8.43
C ARG A 177 30.68 -32.16 -8.93
N ILE A 178 30.20 -31.19 -8.15
CA ILE A 178 30.35 -29.76 -8.46
C ILE A 178 31.82 -29.40 -8.59
N SER A 179 32.66 -29.74 -7.61
CA SER A 179 34.11 -29.48 -7.64
C SER A 179 34.78 -30.02 -8.92
N ALA A 180 34.41 -31.24 -9.34
CA ALA A 180 34.96 -31.86 -10.55
C ALA A 180 34.55 -31.14 -11.86
N LEU A 181 33.40 -30.48 -11.89
CA LEU A 181 32.84 -29.82 -13.07
C LEU A 181 33.13 -28.31 -13.10
N ALA A 182 33.37 -27.69 -11.95
CA ALA A 182 33.47 -26.24 -11.77
C ALA A 182 34.48 -25.58 -12.72
N ALA A 183 35.71 -26.11 -12.82
CA ALA A 183 36.76 -25.48 -13.62
C ALA A 183 36.48 -25.45 -15.13
N ALA A 184 35.65 -26.37 -15.64
CA ALA A 184 35.40 -26.56 -17.07
C ALA A 184 34.04 -26.00 -17.56
N HIS A 185 33.25 -25.39 -16.67
CA HIS A 185 31.94 -24.87 -17.03
C HIS A 185 32.03 -23.73 -18.05
N ASP A 186 31.02 -23.59 -18.90
CA ASP A 186 30.98 -22.62 -20.00
C ASP A 186 30.25 -21.31 -19.67
N GLY A 187 29.77 -21.17 -18.44
CA GLY A 187 28.92 -20.05 -17.99
C GLY A 187 27.47 -20.08 -18.52
N ARG A 188 27.05 -21.18 -19.16
CA ARG A 188 25.71 -21.36 -19.75
C ARG A 188 24.94 -22.54 -19.13
N ASN A 189 25.50 -23.14 -18.08
CA ASN A 189 24.94 -24.27 -17.36
C ASN A 189 24.89 -25.58 -18.17
N SER A 190 25.79 -25.79 -19.14
CA SER A 190 25.85 -27.09 -19.85
C SER A 190 26.29 -28.25 -18.96
N SER A 191 26.97 -27.96 -17.85
CA SER A 191 27.39 -28.90 -16.81
C SER A 191 26.40 -29.06 -15.65
N HIS A 192 25.22 -28.44 -15.71
CA HIS A 192 24.14 -28.56 -14.72
C HIS A 192 24.55 -28.21 -13.27
N LEU A 193 25.42 -27.20 -13.13
CA LEU A 193 25.81 -26.69 -11.83
C LEU A 193 24.66 -25.95 -11.14
N GLU A 194 23.76 -25.28 -11.89
CA GLU A 194 22.56 -24.64 -11.33
C GLU A 194 21.69 -25.65 -10.58
N GLU A 195 21.45 -26.82 -11.18
CA GLU A 195 20.67 -27.92 -10.62
C GLU A 195 21.30 -28.46 -9.34
N MET A 196 22.61 -28.72 -9.36
CA MET A 196 23.35 -29.24 -8.20
C MET A 196 23.37 -28.25 -7.03
N PHE A 197 23.59 -26.97 -7.30
CA PHE A 197 23.50 -25.95 -6.24
C PHE A 197 22.07 -25.70 -5.77
N THR A 198 21.07 -25.81 -6.65
CA THR A 198 19.65 -25.72 -6.24
C THR A 198 19.31 -26.84 -5.24
N TYR A 199 19.84 -28.05 -5.46
CA TYR A 199 19.73 -29.14 -4.48
C TYR A 199 20.42 -28.79 -3.15
N LEU A 200 21.69 -28.35 -3.18
CA LEU A 200 22.40 -28.00 -1.94
C LEU A 200 21.72 -26.86 -1.17
N HIS A 201 21.13 -25.90 -1.88
CA HIS A 201 20.34 -24.83 -1.28
C HIS A 201 19.07 -25.37 -0.60
N ALA A 202 18.33 -26.27 -1.26
CA ALA A 202 17.16 -26.90 -0.64
C ALA A 202 17.53 -27.72 0.61
N VAL A 203 18.67 -28.41 0.59
CA VAL A 203 19.18 -29.12 1.78
C VAL A 203 19.47 -28.14 2.91
N ALA A 204 20.22 -27.07 2.65
CA ALA A 204 20.52 -26.02 3.64
C ALA A 204 19.25 -25.36 4.22
N TYR A 205 18.21 -25.22 3.40
CA TYR A 205 16.91 -24.72 3.84
C TYR A 205 16.19 -25.69 4.79
N HIS A 206 16.13 -26.99 4.44
CA HIS A 206 15.42 -27.98 5.25
C HIS A 206 16.15 -28.30 6.56
N ASP A 207 17.49 -28.34 6.55
CA ASP A 207 18.35 -28.55 7.72
C ASP A 207 17.94 -27.68 8.92
N TYR A 208 17.60 -26.41 8.68
CA TYR A 208 17.16 -25.49 9.72
C TYR A 208 15.94 -26.00 10.53
N SER A 209 15.03 -26.74 9.90
CA SER A 209 13.75 -27.16 10.49
C SER A 209 13.62 -28.67 10.70
N ARG A 210 14.64 -29.45 10.35
CA ARG A 210 14.60 -30.92 10.29
C ARG A 210 15.82 -31.53 10.96
N SER A 211 15.61 -32.29 12.01
CA SER A 211 16.67 -33.02 12.72
C SER A 211 17.25 -34.20 11.93
N GLU A 212 16.56 -34.62 10.88
CA GLU A 212 16.93 -35.75 10.03
C GLU A 212 17.98 -35.37 8.96
N ILE A 213 18.26 -34.09 8.81
CA ILE A 213 19.30 -33.54 7.96
C ILE A 213 20.30 -32.85 8.89
N ASP A 214 21.59 -33.08 8.67
CA ASP A 214 22.66 -32.39 9.37
C ASP A 214 23.76 -32.02 8.37
N VAL A 215 23.81 -30.77 7.94
CA VAL A 215 24.93 -30.28 7.10
C VAL A 215 26.06 -29.67 7.91
N THR A 216 26.01 -29.76 9.24
CA THR A 216 26.94 -29.07 10.14
C THR A 216 28.13 -29.93 10.55
N ASP A 217 28.16 -31.21 10.20
CA ASP A 217 29.33 -32.07 10.39
C ASP A 217 30.53 -31.60 9.54
N ALA A 218 31.74 -31.75 10.09
CA ALA A 218 32.94 -31.22 9.46
C ALA A 218 33.20 -31.74 8.03
N PRO A 219 33.09 -33.06 7.73
CA PRO A 219 33.16 -33.57 6.36
C PRO A 219 32.17 -32.92 5.37
N THR A 220 30.91 -32.75 5.75
CA THR A 220 29.90 -32.14 4.88
C THR A 220 30.15 -30.65 4.67
N VAL A 221 30.47 -29.92 5.74
CA VAL A 221 30.88 -28.51 5.67
C VAL A 221 32.09 -28.33 4.76
N ASP A 222 33.12 -29.16 4.90
CA ASP A 222 34.32 -29.10 4.08
C ASP A 222 34.02 -29.38 2.59
N ALA A 223 33.16 -30.37 2.30
CA ALA A 223 32.76 -30.70 0.95
C ALA A 223 31.97 -29.57 0.29
N MET A 224 30.95 -29.03 0.97
CA MET A 224 30.17 -27.90 0.47
C MET A 224 31.04 -26.66 0.28
N ARG A 225 31.89 -26.33 1.26
CA ARG A 225 32.85 -25.21 1.17
C ARG A 225 33.74 -25.35 -0.07
N GLN A 226 34.28 -26.54 -0.32
CA GLN A 226 35.15 -26.78 -1.47
C GLN A 226 34.39 -26.63 -2.79
N ALA A 227 33.19 -27.18 -2.91
CA ALA A 227 32.33 -27.05 -4.09
C ALA A 227 32.03 -25.57 -4.43
N ILE A 228 31.66 -24.79 -3.42
CA ILE A 228 31.37 -23.36 -3.56
C ILE A 228 32.64 -22.59 -3.93
N ALA A 229 33.77 -22.91 -3.31
CA ALA A 229 35.05 -22.26 -3.59
C ALA A 229 35.56 -22.57 -5.02
N ASP A 230 35.45 -23.81 -5.48
CA ASP A 230 35.86 -24.22 -6.83
C ASP A 230 35.02 -23.52 -7.89
N PHE A 231 33.70 -23.49 -7.71
CA PHE A 231 32.82 -22.73 -8.60
C PHE A 231 33.12 -21.22 -8.53
N GLY A 232 33.21 -20.64 -7.34
CA GLY A 232 33.51 -19.22 -7.14
C GLY A 232 34.90 -18.76 -7.62
N ASN A 233 35.80 -19.68 -7.94
CA ASN A 233 37.14 -19.40 -8.48
C ASN A 233 37.32 -19.80 -9.95
N ALA A 234 36.33 -20.46 -10.56
CA ALA A 234 36.40 -20.82 -11.97
C ALA A 234 36.40 -19.58 -12.87
N SER A 235 37.07 -19.68 -14.02
CA SER A 235 37.38 -18.54 -14.89
C SER A 235 36.15 -17.91 -15.56
N ARG A 236 35.06 -18.67 -15.69
CA ARG A 236 33.83 -18.27 -16.39
C ARG A 236 32.69 -17.91 -15.42
N THR A 237 32.89 -18.03 -14.10
CA THR A 237 31.83 -17.83 -13.09
C THR A 237 31.27 -16.41 -13.06
N PHE A 238 32.12 -15.42 -13.34
CA PHE A 238 31.72 -14.01 -13.35
C PHE A 238 31.52 -13.45 -14.76
N ASP A 239 31.47 -14.31 -15.79
CA ASP A 239 30.89 -13.89 -17.06
C ASP A 239 29.43 -13.49 -16.80
N VAL A 240 29.04 -12.31 -17.29
CA VAL A 240 27.71 -11.74 -17.04
C VAL A 240 26.65 -12.50 -17.86
N THR A 241 26.20 -13.64 -17.35
CA THR A 241 25.14 -14.47 -17.92
C THR A 241 24.05 -14.73 -16.88
N PRO A 242 22.78 -14.88 -17.31
CA PRO A 242 21.70 -15.22 -16.39
C PRO A 242 21.91 -16.56 -15.68
N SER A 243 22.52 -17.54 -16.35
CA SER A 243 22.81 -18.86 -15.77
C SER A 243 23.83 -18.75 -14.63
N ASN A 244 24.95 -18.06 -14.83
CA ASN A 244 25.92 -17.82 -13.76
C ASN A 244 25.29 -17.09 -12.58
N ALA A 245 24.47 -16.07 -12.84
CA ALA A 245 23.81 -15.33 -11.78
C ALA A 245 22.86 -16.20 -10.95
N ARG A 246 22.08 -17.09 -11.58
CA ARG A 246 21.24 -18.07 -10.86
C ARG A 246 22.10 -19.09 -10.10
N THR A 247 23.13 -19.65 -10.72
CA THR A 247 24.03 -20.60 -10.04
C THR A 247 24.74 -19.97 -8.84
N LEU A 248 25.22 -18.72 -8.96
CA LEU A 248 25.81 -17.94 -7.87
C LEU A 248 24.83 -17.72 -6.73
N ARG A 249 23.57 -17.40 -7.06
CA ARG A 249 22.49 -17.26 -6.06
C ARG A 249 22.30 -18.56 -5.29
N GLU A 250 22.10 -19.69 -5.99
CA GLU A 250 21.91 -20.99 -5.33
C GLU A 250 23.15 -21.41 -4.52
N ALA A 251 24.35 -21.16 -5.03
CA ALA A 251 25.60 -21.45 -4.32
C ALA A 251 25.72 -20.63 -3.03
N LEU A 252 25.39 -19.34 -3.07
CA LEU A 252 25.43 -18.47 -1.89
C LEU A 252 24.38 -18.87 -0.84
N TYR A 253 23.16 -19.21 -1.25
CA TYR A 253 22.17 -19.68 -0.28
C TYR A 253 22.48 -21.07 0.28
N ALA A 254 23.02 -21.99 -0.52
CA ALA A 254 23.59 -23.24 0.00
C ALA A 254 24.68 -22.96 1.05
N ALA A 255 25.52 -21.96 0.79
CA ALA A 255 26.57 -21.52 1.69
C ALA A 255 26.08 -20.74 2.93
N SER A 256 24.77 -20.52 3.05
CA SER A 256 24.19 -19.79 4.17
C SER A 256 23.91 -20.66 5.40
N ALA A 257 24.07 -21.98 5.31
CA ALA A 257 23.93 -22.89 6.44
C ALA A 257 24.94 -22.57 7.57
N PRO A 258 24.63 -22.90 8.84
CA PRO A 258 25.54 -22.73 9.96
C PRO A 258 26.92 -23.35 9.68
N GLY A 259 27.99 -22.63 10.04
CA GLY A 259 29.37 -23.11 9.83
C GLY A 259 29.94 -22.91 8.42
N LEU A 260 29.16 -22.48 7.42
CA LEU A 260 29.66 -22.18 6.07
C LEU A 260 29.90 -20.68 5.81
N ARG A 261 29.16 -19.80 6.48
CA ARG A 261 29.07 -18.36 6.16
C ARG A 261 30.42 -17.64 6.19
N GLN A 262 31.26 -17.92 7.19
CA GLN A 262 32.56 -17.28 7.40
C GLN A 262 33.56 -17.57 6.27
N HIS A 263 33.32 -18.61 5.48
CA HIS A 263 34.17 -18.96 4.34
C HIS A 263 33.78 -18.22 3.05
N GLN A 264 32.64 -17.52 3.02
CA GLN A 264 32.06 -16.95 1.80
C GLN A 264 32.38 -15.48 1.57
N LEU A 265 33.13 -14.83 2.46
CA LEU A 265 33.47 -13.40 2.34
C LEU A 265 34.11 -13.09 0.98
N GLY A 266 34.95 -13.99 0.46
CA GLY A 266 35.56 -13.85 -0.86
C GLY A 266 34.55 -13.89 -2.01
N LEU A 267 33.61 -14.85 -2.00
CA LEU A 267 32.58 -14.98 -3.03
C LEU A 267 31.61 -13.80 -3.01
N ILE A 268 31.17 -13.39 -1.82
CA ILE A 268 30.31 -12.22 -1.62
C ILE A 268 30.97 -10.96 -2.18
N LYS A 269 32.25 -10.72 -1.88
CA LYS A 269 33.01 -9.58 -2.46
C LYS A 269 32.96 -9.58 -3.98
N LYS A 270 33.21 -10.73 -4.61
CA LYS A 270 33.21 -10.83 -6.08
C LYS A 270 31.83 -10.56 -6.67
N VAL A 271 30.77 -11.16 -6.12
CA VAL A 271 29.39 -10.94 -6.57
C VAL A 271 28.99 -9.47 -6.46
N LEU A 272 29.29 -8.83 -5.32
CA LEU A 272 29.02 -7.41 -5.12
C LEU A 272 29.84 -6.53 -6.07
N ALA A 273 31.11 -6.87 -6.31
CA ALA A 273 31.97 -6.15 -7.25
C ALA A 273 31.53 -6.30 -8.72
N THR A 274 30.87 -7.39 -9.11
CA THR A 274 30.32 -7.54 -10.46
C THR A 274 29.12 -6.64 -10.73
N MET A 275 28.54 -5.99 -9.70
CA MET A 275 27.50 -4.97 -9.85
C MET A 275 28.06 -3.57 -10.16
N ASP A 276 29.38 -3.44 -10.37
CA ASP A 276 30.05 -2.17 -10.62
C ASP A 276 29.69 -1.55 -12.00
N PRO A 277 30.09 -0.28 -12.25
CA PRO A 277 29.80 0.37 -13.53
C PRO A 277 30.52 -0.25 -14.74
N ALA A 278 31.55 -1.08 -14.52
CA ALA A 278 32.30 -1.73 -15.60
C ALA A 278 31.56 -2.95 -16.18
N HIS A 279 30.51 -3.42 -15.50
CA HIS A 279 29.65 -4.52 -15.93
C HIS A 279 28.21 -4.03 -16.23
N PRO A 280 28.00 -3.20 -17.28
CA PRO A 280 26.71 -2.56 -17.54
C PRO A 280 25.54 -3.51 -17.77
N ALA A 281 25.83 -4.74 -18.20
CA ALA A 281 24.82 -5.78 -18.38
C ALA A 281 24.12 -6.18 -17.06
N THR A 282 24.72 -5.92 -15.88
CA THR A 282 24.09 -6.21 -14.58
C THR A 282 23.06 -5.17 -14.14
N HIS A 283 23.04 -3.97 -14.74
CA HIS A 283 22.23 -2.86 -14.24
C HIS A 283 20.72 -3.12 -14.34
N HIS A 284 20.30 -3.88 -15.35
CA HIS A 284 18.91 -4.21 -15.65
C HIS A 284 18.63 -5.72 -15.60
N ASP A 285 19.63 -6.55 -15.31
CA ASP A 285 19.45 -8.00 -15.19
C ASP A 285 19.01 -8.35 -13.76
N ALA A 286 17.73 -8.69 -13.60
CA ALA A 286 17.17 -9.08 -12.32
C ALA A 286 17.82 -10.36 -11.75
N THR A 287 18.42 -11.22 -12.58
CA THR A 287 19.10 -12.43 -12.09
C THR A 287 20.39 -12.07 -11.34
N TRP A 288 21.14 -11.07 -11.80
CA TRP A 288 22.30 -10.53 -11.08
C TRP A 288 21.92 -9.84 -9.78
N ALA A 289 20.78 -9.14 -9.77
CA ALA A 289 20.19 -8.63 -8.53
C ALA A 289 19.85 -9.76 -7.55
N GLY A 290 19.39 -10.92 -8.05
CA GLY A 290 19.16 -12.13 -7.25
C GLY A 290 20.45 -12.73 -6.66
N ALA A 291 21.55 -12.73 -7.41
CA ALA A 291 22.86 -13.13 -6.89
C ALA A 291 23.35 -12.16 -5.79
N ALA A 292 23.20 -10.85 -6.02
CA ALA A 292 23.49 -9.84 -5.01
C ALA A 292 22.61 -10.00 -3.77
N LEU A 293 21.31 -10.30 -3.93
CA LEU A 293 20.41 -10.59 -2.81
C LEU A 293 20.93 -11.74 -1.95
N ALA A 294 21.35 -12.84 -2.57
CA ALA A 294 21.90 -13.98 -1.85
C ALA A 294 23.18 -13.60 -1.10
N ALA A 295 24.06 -12.81 -1.71
CA ALA A 295 25.28 -12.32 -1.07
C ALA A 295 24.97 -11.45 0.16
N LEU A 296 24.02 -10.53 0.04
CA LEU A 296 23.55 -9.70 1.16
C LEU A 296 22.87 -10.55 2.24
N SER A 297 22.10 -11.57 1.85
CA SER A 297 21.39 -12.46 2.79
C SER A 297 22.34 -13.32 3.60
N VAL A 298 23.38 -13.90 3.00
CA VAL A 298 24.43 -14.64 3.73
C VAL A 298 25.08 -13.73 4.77
N SER A 299 25.39 -12.49 4.38
CA SER A 299 25.94 -11.48 5.31
C SER A 299 24.97 -11.15 6.44
N TYR A 300 23.70 -10.87 6.12
CA TYR A 300 22.65 -10.61 7.08
C TYR A 300 22.56 -11.73 8.11
N LEU A 301 22.48 -12.98 7.66
CA LEU A 301 22.34 -14.13 8.54
C LEU A 301 23.55 -14.37 9.44
N GLY A 302 24.75 -14.03 8.96
CA GLY A 302 25.96 -14.10 9.77
C GLY A 302 26.05 -12.98 10.82
N VAL A 303 25.53 -11.78 10.53
CA VAL A 303 25.49 -10.69 11.52
C VAL A 303 24.30 -10.80 12.48
N TYR A 304 23.17 -11.34 12.02
CA TYR A 304 21.91 -11.40 12.74
C TYR A 304 22.09 -11.97 14.16
N PRO A 305 21.79 -11.18 15.22
CA PRO A 305 22.07 -11.60 16.59
C PRO A 305 21.43 -12.93 17.00
N GLY A 306 20.27 -13.27 16.43
CA GLY A 306 19.57 -14.53 16.73
C GLY A 306 20.32 -15.79 16.29
N ASN A 307 21.25 -15.69 15.35
CA ASN A 307 22.05 -16.82 14.87
C ASN A 307 23.35 -17.06 15.65
N GLN A 308 23.78 -16.08 16.46
CA GLN A 308 24.97 -16.20 17.33
C GLN A 308 26.26 -16.67 16.59
N ASP A 309 26.47 -16.20 15.36
CA ASP A 309 27.54 -16.67 14.46
C ASP A 309 28.91 -16.01 14.74
N THR A 310 29.54 -16.42 15.84
CA THR A 310 30.83 -15.86 16.32
C THR A 310 31.98 -16.01 15.32
N ALA A 311 31.98 -17.09 14.51
CA ALA A 311 32.98 -17.32 13.49
C ALA A 311 32.83 -16.29 12.35
N PHE A 312 31.61 -16.03 11.90
CA PHE A 312 31.33 -14.98 10.92
C PHE A 312 31.67 -13.59 11.46
N HIS A 313 31.29 -13.28 12.70
CA HIS A 313 31.60 -12.00 13.35
C HIS A 313 33.12 -11.74 13.38
N SER A 314 33.91 -12.75 13.76
CA SER A 314 35.38 -12.66 13.77
C SER A 314 35.96 -12.44 12.37
N ALA A 315 35.46 -13.16 11.38
CA ALA A 315 35.91 -13.04 9.99
C ALA A 315 35.58 -11.64 9.42
N VAL A 316 34.37 -11.15 9.65
CA VAL A 316 33.95 -9.81 9.20
C VAL A 316 34.70 -8.71 9.92
N ALA A 317 34.98 -8.84 11.22
CA ALA A 317 35.80 -7.87 11.96
C ALA A 317 37.24 -7.80 11.40
N GLY A 318 37.83 -8.94 11.05
CA GLY A 318 39.19 -9.03 10.51
C GLY A 318 39.36 -8.57 9.05
N ASP A 319 38.30 -8.55 8.23
CA ASP A 319 38.40 -8.22 6.81
C ASP A 319 37.80 -6.83 6.46
N ALA A 320 38.63 -5.80 6.49
CA ALA A 320 38.23 -4.45 6.08
C ALA A 320 37.84 -4.36 4.59
N SER A 321 38.43 -5.20 3.72
CA SER A 321 38.10 -5.22 2.29
C SER A 321 36.69 -5.76 2.04
N TYR A 322 36.24 -6.70 2.87
CA TYR A 322 34.88 -7.23 2.84
C TYR A 322 33.88 -6.12 3.14
N ARG A 323 34.06 -5.39 4.24
CA ARG A 323 33.18 -4.26 4.60
C ARG A 323 33.21 -3.16 3.54
N ALA A 324 34.37 -2.88 2.95
CA ALA A 324 34.51 -1.89 1.89
C ALA A 324 33.71 -2.23 0.61
N ALA A 325 33.49 -3.52 0.30
CA ALA A 325 32.69 -3.93 -0.85
C ALA A 325 31.21 -3.48 -0.75
N PHE A 326 30.64 -3.46 0.46
CA PHE A 326 29.29 -2.94 0.71
C PHE A 326 29.29 -1.40 0.64
N LYS A 327 30.30 -0.76 1.24
CA LYS A 327 30.46 0.70 1.22
C LYS A 327 30.55 1.27 -0.20
N ALA A 328 31.16 0.55 -1.14
CA ALA A 328 31.31 0.96 -2.53
C ALA A 328 29.98 1.31 -3.23
N PHE A 329 28.86 0.74 -2.79
CA PHE A 329 27.54 1.04 -3.35
C PHE A 329 27.10 2.50 -3.14
N SER A 330 27.75 3.25 -2.25
CA SER A 330 27.51 4.69 -2.13
C SER A 330 27.83 5.46 -3.41
N THR A 331 28.67 4.91 -4.29
CA THR A 331 29.07 5.52 -5.56
C THR A 331 28.52 4.79 -6.78
N TYR A 332 27.73 3.72 -6.62
CA TYR A 332 27.15 2.94 -7.73
C TYR A 332 25.90 3.61 -8.30
N THR A 333 26.04 4.90 -8.65
CA THR A 333 24.94 5.75 -9.11
C THR A 333 24.38 5.31 -10.46
N HIS A 334 25.06 4.44 -11.20
CA HIS A 334 24.56 3.81 -12.42
C HIS A 334 23.35 2.88 -12.18
N LEU A 335 23.15 2.40 -10.96
CA LEU A 335 21.96 1.63 -10.57
C LEU A 335 20.74 2.53 -10.34
N LYS A 336 20.93 3.84 -10.20
CA LYS A 336 19.84 4.79 -9.95
C LYS A 336 18.83 4.74 -11.10
N GLY A 337 17.55 4.59 -10.75
CA GLY A 337 16.46 4.55 -11.72
C GLY A 337 16.36 3.24 -12.52
N THR A 338 17.18 2.23 -12.21
CA THR A 338 17.06 0.89 -12.80
C THR A 338 16.26 -0.04 -11.89
N ALA A 339 15.87 -1.21 -12.40
CA ALA A 339 15.22 -2.27 -11.61
C ALA A 339 16.08 -2.77 -10.44
N ASN A 340 17.40 -2.54 -10.49
CA ASN A 340 18.38 -3.00 -9.50
C ASN A 340 18.83 -1.89 -8.53
N ALA A 341 18.19 -0.71 -8.55
CA ALA A 341 18.50 0.40 -7.65
C ALA A 341 18.45 0.00 -6.15
N TRP A 342 17.57 -0.95 -5.81
CA TRP A 342 17.41 -1.47 -4.45
C TRP A 342 18.66 -2.18 -3.92
N VAL A 343 19.52 -2.72 -4.79
CA VAL A 343 20.76 -3.40 -4.38
C VAL A 343 21.68 -2.41 -3.67
N ALA A 344 21.79 -1.18 -4.16
CA ALA A 344 22.58 -0.14 -3.50
C ALA A 344 22.01 0.25 -2.14
N ARG A 345 20.68 0.31 -2.02
CA ARG A 345 20.00 0.58 -0.76
C ARG A 345 20.32 -0.50 0.28
N ASP A 346 20.18 -1.77 -0.10
CA ASP A 346 20.36 -2.88 0.83
C ASP A 346 21.84 -3.10 1.17
N ALA A 347 22.76 -2.95 0.22
CA ALA A 347 24.19 -3.03 0.49
C ALA A 347 24.65 -1.96 1.51
N LEU A 348 24.15 -0.73 1.40
CA LEU A 348 24.44 0.33 2.38
C LEU A 348 23.81 0.04 3.75
N SER A 349 22.61 -0.53 3.77
CA SER A 349 21.97 -0.97 5.02
C SER A 349 22.75 -2.11 5.70
N GLU A 350 23.26 -3.07 4.94
CA GLU A 350 24.07 -4.17 5.49
C GLU A 350 25.46 -3.71 5.92
N TYR A 351 26.05 -2.71 5.24
CA TYR A 351 27.24 -2.03 5.76
C TYR A 351 27.01 -1.47 7.16
N ALA A 352 25.87 -0.79 7.34
CA ALA A 352 25.49 -0.22 8.62
C ALA A 352 25.25 -1.30 9.69
N ARG A 353 24.71 -2.47 9.32
CA ARG A 353 24.46 -3.60 10.23
C ARG A 353 25.74 -4.16 10.85
N PHE A 354 26.91 -4.03 10.19
CA PHE A 354 28.19 -4.43 10.78
C PHE A 354 28.51 -3.72 12.10
N GLY A 355 27.88 -2.57 12.40
CA GLY A 355 28.00 -1.92 13.71
C GLY A 355 27.39 -2.73 14.87
N GLN A 356 26.65 -3.80 14.59
CA GLN A 356 26.19 -4.78 15.58
C GLN A 356 27.26 -5.81 15.95
N VAL A 357 28.34 -5.93 15.17
CA VAL A 357 29.48 -6.79 15.48
C VAL A 357 30.41 -6.06 16.45
N ASP A 358 30.82 -6.75 17.51
CA ASP A 358 31.69 -6.21 18.54
C ASP A 358 32.97 -5.60 17.95
N GLY A 359 33.30 -4.37 18.39
CA GLY A 359 34.48 -3.63 17.94
C GLY A 359 34.33 -2.87 16.62
N LEU A 360 33.20 -3.01 15.89
CA LEU A 360 32.99 -2.28 14.63
C LEU A 360 32.10 -1.04 14.74
N ARG A 361 31.31 -0.90 15.82
CA ARG A 361 30.29 0.16 15.96
C ARG A 361 30.81 1.57 15.66
N ASP A 362 31.88 2.00 16.31
CA ASP A 362 32.38 3.37 16.21
C ASP A 362 32.84 3.71 14.78
N GLN A 363 33.57 2.77 14.15
CA GLN A 363 34.02 2.93 12.77
C GLN A 363 32.83 2.98 11.81
N VAL A 364 31.86 2.06 11.97
CA VAL A 364 30.66 2.02 11.13
C VAL A 364 29.86 3.32 11.27
N VAL A 365 29.60 3.79 12.49
CA VAL A 365 28.89 5.07 12.73
C VAL A 365 29.60 6.25 12.05
N ALA A 366 30.93 6.35 12.20
CA ALA A 366 31.70 7.39 11.56
C ALA A 366 31.59 7.33 10.02
N ASP A 367 31.63 6.12 9.46
CA ASP A 367 31.46 5.91 8.03
C ASP A 367 30.04 6.24 7.55
N LEU A 368 28.99 5.85 8.27
CA LEU A 368 27.61 6.21 7.90
C LEU A 368 27.46 7.72 7.77
N GLY A 369 27.99 8.48 8.71
CA GLY A 369 28.04 9.95 8.64
C GLY A 369 28.76 10.46 7.41
N ALA A 370 29.94 9.91 7.10
CA ALA A 370 30.73 10.29 5.93
C ALA A 370 30.05 9.93 4.59
N LEU A 371 29.19 8.90 4.58
CA LEU A 371 28.47 8.44 3.39
C LEU A 371 27.22 9.28 3.06
N LEU A 372 26.65 10.01 4.02
CA LEU A 372 25.45 10.82 3.79
C LEU A 372 25.62 11.81 2.63
N GLY A 373 26.76 12.52 2.57
CA GLY A 373 27.05 13.50 1.53
C GLY A 373 27.14 12.89 0.12
N PRO A 374 28.03 11.90 -0.11
CA PRO A 374 28.14 11.19 -1.39
C PRO A 374 26.82 10.56 -1.85
N VAL A 375 26.08 9.90 -0.95
CA VAL A 375 24.80 9.27 -1.31
C VAL A 375 23.76 10.31 -1.68
N LYS A 376 23.66 11.41 -0.92
CA LYS A 376 22.79 12.54 -1.27
C LYS A 376 23.14 13.14 -2.63
N ALA A 377 24.43 13.31 -2.94
CA ALA A 377 24.87 13.85 -4.23
C ALA A 377 24.59 12.90 -5.41
N GLY A 378 24.79 11.59 -5.23
CA GLY A 378 24.60 10.60 -6.28
C GLY A 378 23.15 10.16 -6.48
N PHE A 379 22.48 9.75 -5.40
CA PHE A 379 21.13 9.19 -5.44
C PHE A 379 20.03 10.25 -5.25
N GLY A 380 20.35 11.39 -4.63
CA GLY A 380 19.42 12.47 -4.35
C GLY A 380 19.09 12.58 -2.86
N ASP A 381 18.64 13.78 -2.46
CA ASP A 381 18.15 14.03 -1.11
C ASP A 381 16.90 13.20 -0.84
N GLY A 382 16.83 12.56 0.33
CA GLY A 382 15.72 11.68 0.67
C GLY A 382 15.59 10.42 -0.18
N SER A 383 16.63 10.01 -0.89
CA SER A 383 16.67 8.72 -1.60
C SER A 383 16.56 7.54 -0.63
N GLU A 384 16.09 6.38 -1.11
CA GLU A 384 16.01 5.15 -0.30
C GLU A 384 17.38 4.79 0.32
N GLN A 385 18.46 4.98 -0.42
CA GLN A 385 19.84 4.76 0.01
C GLN A 385 20.21 5.67 1.19
N TRP A 386 19.89 6.96 1.08
CA TRP A 386 20.14 7.93 2.16
C TRP A 386 19.29 7.60 3.40
N ALA A 387 18.01 7.27 3.20
CA ALA A 387 17.09 6.93 4.27
C ALA A 387 17.56 5.73 5.10
N LYS A 388 18.17 4.70 4.47
CA LYS A 388 18.76 3.57 5.21
C LYS A 388 19.95 3.97 6.07
N LEU A 389 20.85 4.83 5.58
CA LEU A 389 21.96 5.32 6.41
C LEU A 389 21.44 6.09 7.63
N VAL A 390 20.45 6.95 7.43
CA VAL A 390 19.84 7.74 8.50
C VAL A 390 19.07 6.88 9.50
N SER A 391 18.33 5.88 9.02
CA SER A 391 17.64 4.92 9.90
C SER A 391 18.64 4.25 10.85
N TRP A 392 19.79 3.78 10.35
CA TRP A 392 20.83 3.19 11.19
C TRP A 392 21.53 4.17 12.13
N LEU A 393 21.77 5.42 11.70
CA LEU A 393 22.27 6.46 12.59
C LEU A 393 21.31 6.74 13.76
N ASN A 394 20.00 6.63 13.54
CA ASN A 394 19.00 6.73 14.61
C ASN A 394 19.00 5.48 15.51
N VAL A 395 19.12 4.28 14.94
CA VAL A 395 19.29 3.02 15.72
C VAL A 395 20.52 3.05 16.62
N TYR A 396 21.62 3.63 16.15
CA TYR A 396 22.85 3.77 16.94
C TYR A 396 22.88 5.00 17.85
N GLU A 397 21.79 5.79 17.91
CA GLU A 397 21.69 7.04 18.67
C GLU A 397 22.79 8.06 18.30
N ALA A 398 23.22 8.05 17.03
CA ALA A 398 24.34 8.83 16.50
C ALA A 398 23.90 9.85 15.42
N CYS A 399 22.63 10.21 15.38
CA CYS A 399 22.07 11.13 14.38
C CYS A 399 22.51 12.60 14.56
N LYS A 400 22.72 13.03 15.81
CA LYS A 400 22.86 14.45 16.19
C LYS A 400 23.99 15.19 15.49
N PRO A 401 25.22 14.63 15.37
CA PRO A 401 26.32 15.32 14.67
C PRO A 401 26.04 15.60 13.20
N TYR A 402 25.09 14.88 12.60
CA TYR A 402 24.79 14.94 11.17
C TYR A 402 23.48 15.67 10.85
N GLY A 403 22.73 16.13 11.87
CA GLY A 403 21.45 16.83 11.67
C GLY A 403 20.38 15.97 11.00
N VAL A 404 20.36 14.68 11.32
CA VAL A 404 19.41 13.69 10.78
C VAL A 404 18.64 12.98 11.89
N CYS A 405 18.50 13.61 13.05
CA CYS A 405 17.61 13.11 14.09
C CYS A 405 16.16 13.29 13.66
N LYS A 406 15.25 12.56 14.32
CA LYS A 406 13.81 12.65 14.06
C LYS A 406 13.32 14.10 13.96
N GLU A 407 13.71 14.94 14.91
CA GLU A 407 13.27 16.35 14.97
C GLU A 407 13.81 17.18 13.80
N ASP A 408 15.04 16.90 13.36
CA ASP A 408 15.65 17.56 12.21
C ASP A 408 14.90 17.19 10.91
N ILE A 409 14.60 15.90 10.74
CA ILE A 409 13.85 15.38 9.60
C ILE A 409 12.43 15.94 9.58
N GLU A 410 11.71 15.92 10.71
CA GLU A 410 10.36 16.47 10.79
C GLU A 410 10.32 17.96 10.42
N LYS A 411 11.32 18.74 10.86
CA LYS A 411 11.41 20.16 10.53
C LYS A 411 11.69 20.39 9.04
N GLN A 412 12.48 19.51 8.42
CA GLN A 412 12.76 19.58 6.98
C GLN A 412 11.53 19.18 6.14
N LEU A 413 10.84 18.10 6.51
CA LEU A 413 9.71 17.55 5.75
C LEU A 413 8.41 18.33 5.94
N PHE A 414 8.22 18.94 7.12
CA PHE A 414 6.98 19.63 7.46
C PHE A 414 7.26 21.09 7.86
N PRO A 415 7.77 21.91 6.93
CA PRO A 415 8.11 23.30 7.21
C PRO A 415 6.88 24.17 7.51
N TYR A 416 5.68 23.72 7.10
CA TYR A 416 4.43 24.43 7.36
C TYR A 416 3.58 23.69 8.40
N THR A 417 2.98 24.47 9.29
CA THR A 417 1.87 24.03 10.14
C THR A 417 0.70 24.98 9.92
N TYR A 418 -0.38 24.47 9.32
CA TYR A 418 -1.62 25.22 9.14
C TYR A 418 -2.61 24.83 10.23
N SER A 419 -3.14 25.83 10.92
CA SER A 419 -4.12 25.65 11.99
C SER A 419 -5.47 26.19 11.53
N TYR A 420 -6.53 25.44 11.82
CA TYR A 420 -7.92 25.80 11.53
C TYR A 420 -8.79 25.55 12.75
N ASP A 421 -9.98 26.16 12.75
CA ASP A 421 -11.00 26.03 13.80
C ASP A 421 -10.43 26.26 15.20
N ASN A 422 -9.70 27.36 15.40
CA ASN A 422 -9.06 27.70 16.67
C ASN A 422 -8.08 26.63 17.20
N GLY A 423 -7.47 25.86 16.30
CA GLY A 423 -6.52 24.80 16.65
C GLY A 423 -7.15 23.44 16.87
N ALA A 424 -8.45 23.27 16.58
CA ALA A 424 -9.09 21.97 16.56
C ALA A 424 -8.62 21.10 15.37
N ILE A 425 -8.06 21.70 14.32
CA ILE A 425 -7.40 20.99 13.22
C ILE A 425 -6.00 21.58 12.98
N LYS A 426 -4.99 20.72 12.95
CA LYS A 426 -3.59 21.09 12.66
C LYS A 426 -3.03 20.22 11.56
N VAL A 427 -2.55 20.84 10.49
CA VAL A 427 -1.94 20.15 9.34
C VAL A 427 -0.45 20.48 9.27
N ARG A 428 0.41 19.47 9.43
CA ARG A 428 1.87 19.54 9.24
C ARG A 428 2.22 19.02 7.85
N THR A 429 2.86 19.83 7.02
CA THR A 429 3.14 19.46 5.62
C THR A 429 4.21 20.32 4.95
N ALA A 430 4.70 19.86 3.80
CA ALA A 430 5.40 20.67 2.80
C ALA A 430 4.52 21.08 1.61
N LEU A 431 3.26 20.60 1.55
CA LEU A 431 2.31 20.98 0.50
C LEU A 431 1.94 22.46 0.59
N ASP A 432 1.56 23.01 -0.57
CA ASP A 432 1.14 24.41 -0.66
C ASP A 432 -0.19 24.64 0.08
N ARG A 433 -0.42 25.90 0.45
CA ARG A 433 -1.60 26.30 1.21
C ARG A 433 -2.91 26.04 0.47
N ALA A 434 -2.95 26.15 -0.86
CA ALA A 434 -4.19 25.97 -1.62
C ALA A 434 -4.64 24.50 -1.59
N THR A 435 -3.69 23.57 -1.74
CA THR A 435 -3.95 22.13 -1.56
C THR A 435 -4.52 21.83 -0.17
N VAL A 436 -3.90 22.36 0.89
CA VAL A 436 -4.40 22.10 2.27
C VAL A 436 -5.74 22.78 2.54
N ASP A 437 -5.96 23.98 2.01
CA ASP A 437 -7.26 24.64 2.11
C ASP A 437 -8.36 23.83 1.42
N GLN A 438 -8.11 23.24 0.23
CA GLN A 438 -9.07 22.34 -0.42
C GLN A 438 -9.49 21.19 0.51
N LEU A 439 -8.53 20.50 1.12
CA LEU A 439 -8.80 19.41 2.06
C LEU A 439 -9.57 19.89 3.30
N TYR A 440 -9.24 21.08 3.80
CA TYR A 440 -9.99 21.70 4.89
C TYR A 440 -11.45 21.94 4.50
N TYR A 441 -11.75 22.47 3.32
CA TYR A 441 -13.13 22.63 2.85
C TYR A 441 -13.82 21.28 2.59
N ALA A 442 -13.10 20.27 2.09
CA ALA A 442 -13.60 18.90 1.95
C ALA A 442 -14.06 18.34 3.29
N SER A 443 -13.28 18.55 4.37
CA SER A 443 -13.66 18.15 5.73
C SER A 443 -14.98 18.77 6.20
N LYS A 444 -15.32 19.98 5.74
CA LYS A 444 -16.57 20.66 6.11
C LYS A 444 -17.77 20.04 5.42
N GLN A 445 -17.62 19.61 4.17
CA GLN A 445 -18.66 18.86 3.46
C GLN A 445 -18.94 17.53 4.19
N VAL A 446 -17.88 16.75 4.44
CA VAL A 446 -17.97 15.47 5.19
C VAL A 446 -18.63 15.67 6.55
N LYS A 447 -18.13 16.62 7.36
CA LYS A 447 -18.68 16.92 8.69
C LYS A 447 -20.18 17.26 8.65
N SER A 448 -20.61 18.06 7.68
CA SER A 448 -22.02 18.45 7.60
C SER A 448 -22.95 17.27 7.29
N GLN A 449 -22.57 16.41 6.34
CA GLN A 449 -23.35 15.22 5.99
C GLN A 449 -23.31 14.18 7.12
N TYR A 450 -22.16 14.02 7.78
CA TYR A 450 -22.00 13.19 8.97
C TYR A 450 -22.99 13.59 10.07
N HIS A 451 -23.09 14.88 10.39
CA HIS A 451 -24.04 15.35 11.41
C HIS A 451 -25.51 15.27 10.97
N ARG A 452 -25.84 15.28 9.67
CA ARG A 452 -27.20 14.97 9.19
C ARG A 452 -27.58 13.52 9.49
N VAL A 453 -26.66 12.58 9.25
CA VAL A 453 -26.87 11.17 9.57
C VAL A 453 -26.96 10.98 11.08
N LEU A 454 -25.97 11.48 11.82
CA LEU A 454 -25.89 11.31 13.27
C LEU A 454 -27.06 12.00 14.02
N GLY A 455 -27.57 13.12 13.49
CA GLY A 455 -28.64 13.91 14.10
C GLY A 455 -28.20 14.78 15.27
N THR A 456 -26.89 14.91 15.52
CA THR A 456 -26.32 15.74 16.58
C THR A 456 -24.90 16.18 16.25
N GLU A 457 -24.49 17.34 16.76
CA GLU A 457 -23.13 17.88 16.67
C GLU A 457 -22.34 17.68 17.98
N GLN A 458 -22.95 17.06 18.99
CA GLN A 458 -22.31 16.86 20.29
C GLN A 458 -21.38 15.62 20.25
N PRO A 459 -20.10 15.77 20.63
CA PRO A 459 -19.18 14.63 20.76
C PRO A 459 -19.69 13.67 21.84
N LEU A 460 -19.14 12.46 21.84
CA LEU A 460 -19.38 11.52 22.93
C LEU A 460 -18.89 12.10 24.26
N ALA A 461 -19.61 11.81 25.35
CA ALA A 461 -19.21 12.27 26.66
C ALA A 461 -17.87 11.63 27.06
N GLY A 462 -16.87 12.46 27.40
CA GLY A 462 -15.54 12.00 27.82
C GLY A 462 -14.54 11.77 26.69
N ASP A 463 -14.89 12.03 25.43
CA ASP A 463 -13.94 11.98 24.31
C ASP A 463 -12.76 12.95 24.52
N PRO A 464 -11.50 12.49 24.51
CA PRO A 464 -10.32 13.33 24.73
C PRO A 464 -9.80 14.00 23.45
N ASN A 465 -10.28 13.63 22.27
CA ASN A 465 -9.69 13.97 20.97
C ASN A 465 -10.11 15.37 20.47
N THR A 466 -9.82 16.43 21.22
CA THR A 466 -10.24 17.80 20.90
C THR A 466 -9.48 18.46 19.74
N THR A 467 -8.34 17.90 19.35
CA THR A 467 -7.52 18.38 18.23
C THR A 467 -7.20 17.22 17.30
N LEU A 468 -7.59 17.36 16.03
CA LEU A 468 -7.17 16.50 14.94
C LEU A 468 -5.81 16.97 14.41
N ASN A 469 -4.83 16.07 14.44
CA ASN A 469 -3.50 16.28 13.88
C ASN A 469 -3.39 15.53 12.54
N ILE A 470 -2.92 16.22 11.52
CA ILE A 470 -2.84 15.70 10.16
C ILE A 470 -1.41 15.89 9.68
N VAL A 471 -0.78 14.83 9.22
CA VAL A 471 0.58 14.88 8.67
C VAL A 471 0.53 14.47 7.21
N LEU A 472 0.80 15.43 6.32
CA LEU A 472 0.76 15.22 4.87
C LEU A 472 2.16 15.25 4.29
N TYR A 473 2.64 14.08 3.87
CA TYR A 473 3.89 13.96 3.10
C TYR A 473 3.70 14.51 1.68
N ALA A 474 4.73 15.14 1.13
CA ALA A 474 4.67 15.77 -0.19
C ALA A 474 4.62 14.78 -1.36
N SER A 475 5.01 13.52 -1.11
CA SER A 475 5.00 12.46 -2.11
C SER A 475 4.94 11.07 -1.48
N ARG A 476 4.59 10.05 -2.27
CA ARG A 476 4.72 8.65 -1.88
C ARG A 476 6.15 8.27 -1.51
N ALA A 477 7.15 8.80 -2.23
CA ALA A 477 8.55 8.53 -1.93
C ALA A 477 8.94 9.05 -0.54
N ASP A 478 8.47 10.24 -0.16
CA ASP A 478 8.72 10.78 1.19
C ASP A 478 8.02 9.93 2.26
N TYR A 479 6.79 9.49 2.02
CA TYR A 479 6.09 8.59 2.94
C TYR A 479 6.86 7.29 3.15
N VAL A 480 7.24 6.61 2.06
CA VAL A 480 7.99 5.34 2.12
C VAL A 480 9.34 5.48 2.83
N ASN A 481 10.06 6.57 2.57
CA ASN A 481 11.43 6.73 3.06
C ASN A 481 11.51 7.25 4.49
N TYR A 482 10.60 8.15 4.88
CA TYR A 482 10.69 8.83 6.16
C TYR A 482 9.66 8.37 7.18
N HIS A 483 8.47 7.91 6.78
CA HIS A 483 7.46 7.49 7.75
C HIS A 483 7.97 6.40 8.70
N PRO A 484 8.63 5.31 8.24
CA PRO A 484 9.17 4.31 9.16
C PRO A 484 10.26 4.85 10.10
N ILE A 485 11.02 5.85 9.67
CA ILE A 485 12.05 6.50 10.51
C ILE A 485 11.40 7.35 11.61
N LEU A 486 10.31 8.03 11.27
CA LEU A 486 9.63 8.97 12.16
C LEU A 486 8.64 8.30 13.11
N THR A 487 8.05 7.18 12.71
CA THR A 487 6.91 6.57 13.41
C THR A 487 7.07 5.08 13.71
N GLY A 488 7.99 4.38 13.01
CA GLY A 488 8.14 2.94 13.10
C GLY A 488 7.05 2.14 12.37
N TYR A 489 6.08 2.79 11.72
CA TYR A 489 5.02 2.10 10.97
C TYR A 489 5.43 1.76 9.54
N GLY A 490 4.77 0.73 9.00
CA GLY A 490 4.86 0.36 7.59
C GLY A 490 4.20 1.39 6.67
N THR A 491 4.43 1.25 5.37
CA THR A 491 3.97 2.20 4.34
C THR A 491 3.27 1.50 3.18
N ASN A 492 2.83 0.25 3.39
CA ASN A 492 2.04 -0.51 2.43
C ASN A 492 0.53 -0.22 2.62
N ASN A 493 0.20 1.06 2.66
CA ASN A 493 -1.12 1.64 2.85
C ASN A 493 -1.13 3.04 2.20
N GLY A 494 -2.32 3.58 1.94
CA GLY A 494 -2.56 4.94 1.47
C GLY A 494 -2.59 5.98 2.60
N GLY A 495 -2.66 5.54 3.85
CA GLY A 495 -2.70 6.36 5.06
C GLY A 495 -2.79 5.50 6.31
N ILE A 496 -2.60 6.14 7.47
CA ILE A 496 -2.83 5.53 8.77
C ILE A 496 -3.44 6.53 9.75
N TYR A 497 -4.53 6.15 10.41
CA TYR A 497 -5.13 6.89 11.54
C TYR A 497 -4.87 6.24 12.88
N ILE A 498 -4.36 7.04 13.82
CA ILE A 498 -4.14 6.68 15.22
C ILE A 498 -5.16 7.44 16.06
N GLU A 499 -6.08 6.71 16.68
CA GLU A 499 -7.25 7.31 17.32
C GLU A 499 -6.91 8.02 18.62
N ASN A 500 -6.11 7.40 19.50
CA ASN A 500 -5.64 8.07 20.72
C ASN A 500 -4.62 9.16 20.36
N GLY A 501 -5.04 10.42 20.52
CA GLY A 501 -4.30 11.59 20.06
C GLY A 501 -4.71 12.09 18.68
N ALA A 502 -5.74 11.48 18.08
CA ALA A 502 -6.39 11.84 16.82
C ALA A 502 -5.38 12.32 15.75
N THR A 503 -4.49 11.43 15.34
CA THR A 503 -3.46 11.75 14.35
C THR A 503 -3.57 10.82 13.15
N PHE A 504 -3.76 11.35 11.94
CA PHE A 504 -3.55 10.56 10.73
C PHE A 504 -2.40 11.08 9.87
N TYR A 505 -1.79 10.14 9.16
CA TYR A 505 -0.68 10.34 8.24
C TYR A 505 -1.10 9.89 6.85
N THR A 506 -0.82 10.71 5.84
CA THR A 506 -1.03 10.31 4.45
C THR A 506 -0.13 11.14 3.53
N TYR A 507 -0.21 10.94 2.22
CA TYR A 507 0.71 11.56 1.26
C TYR A 507 0.03 12.08 0.00
N GLN A 508 0.62 13.11 -0.60
CA GLN A 508 0.25 13.54 -1.95
C GLN A 508 0.71 12.53 -2.98
N ARG A 509 -0.13 12.28 -3.99
CA ARG A 509 -0.02 11.13 -4.90
C ARG A 509 -0.35 11.49 -6.34
N ARG A 510 0.28 10.77 -7.26
CA ARG A 510 -0.07 10.78 -8.68
C ARG A 510 -1.07 9.66 -8.93
N VAL A 511 -2.20 9.98 -9.55
CA VAL A 511 -3.23 9.01 -9.91
C VAL A 511 -3.08 8.64 -11.39
N PRO A 512 -2.99 7.35 -11.77
CA PRO A 512 -3.10 6.14 -10.94
C PRO A 512 -1.75 5.57 -10.44
N GLN A 513 -0.62 6.25 -10.66
CA GLN A 513 0.72 5.66 -10.51
C GLN A 513 1.09 5.32 -9.07
N ASP A 514 0.73 6.18 -8.12
CA ASP A 514 1.05 6.02 -6.70
C ASP A 514 -0.13 5.43 -5.90
N SER A 515 -1.36 5.59 -6.40
CA SER A 515 -2.64 5.12 -5.86
C SER A 515 -3.72 5.32 -6.94
N SER A 516 -4.80 4.53 -6.92
CA SER A 516 -5.96 4.79 -7.79
C SER A 516 -6.89 5.88 -7.25
N LEU A 517 -6.73 6.24 -5.97
CA LEU A 517 -7.47 7.28 -5.27
C LEU A 517 -6.68 8.59 -5.19
N THR A 518 -7.39 9.70 -5.13
CA THR A 518 -6.80 11.03 -4.92
C THR A 518 -6.43 11.26 -3.44
N LEU A 519 -5.65 12.32 -3.17
CA LEU A 519 -5.37 12.76 -1.80
C LEU A 519 -6.66 13.18 -1.08
N GLU A 520 -7.61 13.81 -1.79
CA GLU A 520 -8.86 14.23 -1.18
C GLU A 520 -9.71 13.05 -0.73
N GLU A 521 -9.82 11.99 -1.54
CA GLU A 521 -10.55 10.77 -1.20
C GLU A 521 -10.02 10.15 0.11
N LEU A 522 -8.72 9.83 0.18
CA LEU A 522 -8.19 9.24 1.42
C LEU A 522 -8.19 10.21 2.60
N PHE A 523 -8.05 11.51 2.36
CA PHE A 523 -8.22 12.49 3.44
C PHE A 523 -9.64 12.44 4.01
N ARG A 524 -10.68 12.36 3.16
CA ARG A 524 -12.07 12.31 3.59
C ARG A 524 -12.39 10.99 4.31
N HIS A 525 -11.82 9.87 3.83
CA HIS A 525 -11.89 8.57 4.49
C HIS A 525 -11.34 8.63 5.93
N GLU A 526 -10.08 9.06 6.08
CA GLU A 526 -9.42 9.15 7.39
C GLU A 526 -10.07 10.18 8.32
N TYR A 527 -10.58 11.28 7.74
CA TYR A 527 -11.36 12.25 8.50
C TYR A 527 -12.65 11.64 9.06
N THR A 528 -13.27 10.71 8.33
CA THR A 528 -14.46 9.99 8.82
C THR A 528 -14.12 9.04 9.96
N HIS A 529 -12.97 8.36 9.93
CA HIS A 529 -12.50 7.58 11.08
C HIS A 529 -12.37 8.43 12.34
N TYR A 530 -11.83 9.65 12.21
CA TYR A 530 -11.84 10.62 13.32
C TYR A 530 -13.25 11.00 13.77
N LEU A 531 -14.20 11.22 12.85
CA LEU A 531 -15.58 11.51 13.22
C LEU A 531 -16.27 10.33 13.92
N ASN A 532 -15.97 9.10 13.52
CA ASN A 532 -16.52 7.89 14.16
C ASN A 532 -16.02 7.77 15.60
N GLY A 533 -14.71 7.90 15.84
CA GLY A 533 -14.15 7.85 17.20
C GLY A 533 -14.66 8.99 18.10
N ARG A 534 -14.75 10.21 17.54
CA ARG A 534 -15.19 11.39 18.31
C ARG A 534 -16.69 11.42 18.63
N TYR A 535 -17.52 10.92 17.72
CA TYR A 535 -18.97 11.15 17.77
C TYR A 535 -19.85 9.89 17.74
N ALA A 536 -19.34 8.71 17.38
CA ALA A 536 -20.18 7.53 17.19
C ALA A 536 -19.84 6.36 18.13
N VAL A 537 -18.57 5.95 18.19
CA VAL A 537 -18.16 4.74 18.90
C VAL A 537 -17.46 5.09 20.21
N PRO A 538 -18.00 4.72 21.38
CA PRO A 538 -17.33 4.92 22.66
C PRO A 538 -16.07 4.05 22.81
N GLY A 539 -15.01 4.63 23.39
CA GLY A 539 -13.72 3.96 23.57
C GLY A 539 -12.73 4.37 22.47
N PHE A 540 -11.66 3.58 22.30
CA PHE A 540 -10.72 3.73 21.19
C PHE A 540 -10.82 2.52 20.25
N PHE A 541 -10.44 2.72 18.98
CA PHE A 541 -10.33 1.65 18.00
C PHE A 541 -9.65 0.40 18.56
N GLY A 542 -10.15 -0.79 18.28
CA GLY A 542 -9.55 -2.03 18.75
C GLY A 542 -9.70 -2.31 20.26
N GLU A 543 -10.33 -1.44 21.04
CA GLU A 543 -10.50 -1.61 22.49
C GLU A 543 -11.94 -1.95 22.89
N GLY A 544 -12.09 -2.99 23.71
CA GLY A 544 -13.36 -3.34 24.32
C GLY A 544 -14.37 -4.01 23.37
N PRO A 545 -15.64 -4.13 23.82
CA PRO A 545 -16.63 -4.96 23.15
C PRO A 545 -17.03 -4.51 21.74
N TRP A 546 -16.69 -3.29 21.31
CA TRP A 546 -17.01 -2.86 19.94
C TRP A 546 -16.13 -3.53 18.89
N TYR A 547 -14.90 -3.96 19.25
CA TYR A 547 -13.91 -4.44 18.30
C TYR A 547 -13.61 -5.94 18.39
N GLU A 548 -14.25 -6.67 19.31
CA GLU A 548 -14.09 -8.12 19.40
C GLU A 548 -14.66 -8.82 18.15
N GLY A 549 -13.86 -9.64 17.47
CA GLY A 549 -14.31 -10.44 16.32
C GLY A 549 -14.77 -9.59 15.13
N ASP A 550 -14.06 -8.49 14.84
CA ASP A 550 -14.33 -7.61 13.70
C ASP A 550 -15.75 -7.01 13.68
N ARG A 551 -16.40 -6.89 14.84
CA ARG A 551 -17.81 -6.52 14.94
C ARG A 551 -18.16 -5.20 14.25
N THR A 552 -17.31 -4.18 14.39
CA THR A 552 -17.53 -2.88 13.75
C THR A 552 -16.75 -2.70 12.46
N THR A 553 -15.93 -3.65 12.02
CA THR A 553 -15.03 -3.50 10.87
C THR A 553 -15.75 -3.07 9.59
N ALA A 554 -16.89 -3.71 9.28
CA ALA A 554 -17.73 -3.31 8.14
C ALA A 554 -18.32 -1.90 8.31
N MET A 555 -18.70 -1.51 9.54
CA MET A 555 -19.25 -0.19 9.83
C MET A 555 -18.18 0.90 9.76
N ASP A 556 -17.04 0.71 10.42
CA ASP A 556 -15.96 1.68 10.48
C ASP A 556 -15.45 2.00 9.06
N GLU A 557 -15.08 0.98 8.29
CA GLU A 557 -14.52 1.18 6.95
C GLU A 557 -15.59 1.51 5.92
N GLY A 558 -16.74 0.83 5.97
CA GLY A 558 -17.83 1.13 5.04
C GLY A 558 -18.37 2.54 5.21
N THR A 559 -18.48 3.05 6.43
CA THR A 559 -18.94 4.44 6.63
C THR A 559 -17.88 5.45 6.24
N ALA A 560 -16.60 5.15 6.41
CA ALA A 560 -15.49 5.98 5.91
C ALA A 560 -15.53 6.12 4.39
N GLU A 561 -15.71 5.01 3.67
CA GLU A 561 -15.85 5.00 2.21
C GLU A 561 -17.11 5.76 1.74
N PHE A 562 -18.21 5.61 2.49
CA PHE A 562 -19.49 6.26 2.22
C PHE A 562 -19.42 7.79 2.42
N PHE A 563 -18.92 8.25 3.57
CA PHE A 563 -18.86 9.69 3.86
C PHE A 563 -17.83 10.43 3.01
N ASP A 564 -16.87 9.74 2.41
CA ASP A 564 -16.00 10.31 1.38
C ASP A 564 -16.83 10.93 0.22
N GLY A 565 -17.95 10.30 -0.14
CA GLY A 565 -18.88 10.82 -1.15
C GLY A 565 -19.66 12.10 -0.76
N ALA A 566 -19.44 12.68 0.42
CA ALA A 566 -20.17 13.85 0.89
C ALA A 566 -20.02 15.07 -0.02
N THR A 567 -21.15 15.68 -0.38
CA THR A 567 -21.22 16.92 -1.15
C THR A 567 -21.77 18.06 -0.29
N ARG A 568 -21.68 19.28 -0.79
CA ARG A 568 -22.24 20.46 -0.11
C ARG A 568 -23.76 20.43 -0.03
N ASP A 569 -24.43 20.19 -1.15
CA ASP A 569 -25.84 20.51 -1.42
C ASP A 569 -26.61 19.37 -2.12
N ASN A 570 -26.00 18.20 -2.29
CA ASN A 570 -26.62 17.05 -2.93
C ASN A 570 -26.38 15.75 -2.14
N GLY A 571 -26.41 15.87 -0.80
CA GLY A 571 -26.20 14.74 0.10
C GLY A 571 -24.85 14.05 -0.09
N ILE A 572 -24.86 12.72 -0.07
CA ILE A 572 -23.69 11.87 -0.28
C ILE A 572 -23.85 11.15 -1.62
N ALA A 573 -22.90 11.36 -2.53
CA ALA A 573 -22.90 10.80 -3.87
C ALA A 573 -22.17 9.46 -3.92
N VAL A 574 -22.67 8.54 -4.77
CA VAL A 574 -22.07 7.23 -5.00
C VAL A 574 -20.68 7.39 -5.64
N ARG A 575 -19.68 6.76 -5.03
CA ARG A 575 -18.28 6.87 -5.47
C ARG A 575 -17.93 5.91 -6.61
N LYS A 576 -17.21 6.44 -7.59
CA LYS A 576 -16.75 5.71 -8.78
C LYS A 576 -15.77 4.58 -8.44
N SER A 577 -14.87 4.81 -7.48
CA SER A 577 -13.84 3.85 -7.05
C SER A 577 -14.45 2.56 -6.50
N LEU A 578 -15.42 2.66 -5.59
CA LEU A 578 -16.08 1.52 -4.95
C LEU A 578 -16.80 0.64 -5.98
N VAL A 579 -17.56 1.25 -6.90
CA VAL A 579 -18.28 0.52 -7.94
C VAL A 579 -17.31 -0.15 -8.93
N LYS A 580 -16.19 0.50 -9.27
CA LYS A 580 -15.13 -0.13 -10.08
C LYS A 580 -14.51 -1.33 -9.38
N SER A 581 -14.29 -1.26 -8.07
CA SER A 581 -13.77 -2.37 -7.28
C SER A 581 -14.72 -3.58 -7.30
N ILE A 582 -16.03 -3.36 -7.15
CA ILE A 582 -17.05 -4.43 -7.25
C ILE A 582 -17.09 -5.04 -8.67
N ILE A 583 -16.96 -4.22 -9.72
CA ILE A 583 -16.87 -4.71 -11.11
C ILE A 583 -15.62 -5.59 -11.27
N SER A 584 -14.48 -5.18 -10.68
CA SER A 584 -13.23 -5.96 -10.71
C SER A 584 -13.40 -7.29 -9.98
N ASP A 585 -13.97 -7.28 -8.78
CA ASP A 585 -14.25 -8.48 -7.95
C ASP A 585 -15.07 -9.54 -8.70
N THR A 586 -16.08 -9.09 -9.45
CA THR A 586 -17.02 -9.96 -10.15
C THR A 586 -16.61 -10.29 -11.60
N SER A 587 -15.51 -9.71 -12.11
CA SER A 587 -15.08 -9.89 -13.50
C SER A 587 -14.78 -11.34 -13.90
N GLY A 588 -14.40 -12.18 -12.94
CA GLY A 588 -14.18 -13.61 -13.11
C GLY A 588 -15.44 -14.48 -13.03
N GLY A 589 -16.63 -13.88 -12.89
CA GLY A 589 -17.90 -14.60 -12.73
C GLY A 589 -18.20 -15.08 -11.30
N GLY A 590 -17.41 -14.64 -10.32
CA GLY A 590 -17.68 -14.88 -8.89
C GLY A 590 -18.91 -14.10 -8.39
N PRO A 591 -19.57 -14.56 -7.31
CA PRO A 591 -20.72 -13.86 -6.75
C PRO A 591 -20.28 -12.58 -6.01
N ARG A 592 -21.16 -11.58 -6.02
CA ARG A 592 -21.08 -10.43 -5.12
C ARG A 592 -21.16 -10.88 -3.66
N MET A 593 -20.59 -10.11 -2.74
CA MET A 593 -20.85 -10.32 -1.31
C MET A 593 -22.31 -9.99 -1.00
N SER A 594 -22.97 -10.87 -0.26
CA SER A 594 -24.28 -10.59 0.34
C SER A 594 -24.16 -9.59 1.49
N VAL A 595 -25.28 -8.99 1.90
CA VAL A 595 -25.38 -8.11 3.06
C VAL A 595 -24.93 -8.83 4.33
N GLU A 596 -25.30 -10.11 4.50
CA GLU A 596 -24.82 -10.94 5.61
C GLU A 596 -23.28 -11.08 5.59
N GLN A 597 -22.70 -11.36 4.42
CA GLN A 597 -21.26 -11.53 4.29
C GLN A 597 -20.50 -10.24 4.55
N LEU A 598 -20.91 -9.11 3.95
CA LEU A 598 -20.20 -7.84 4.10
C LEU A 598 -20.30 -7.31 5.54
N LEU A 599 -21.44 -7.50 6.22
CA LEU A 599 -21.62 -7.00 7.59
C LEU A 599 -20.88 -7.84 8.65
N ASN A 600 -20.52 -9.08 8.31
CA ASN A 600 -19.75 -9.98 9.17
C ASN A 600 -18.35 -10.26 8.62
N ALA A 601 -17.85 -9.42 7.72
CA ALA A 601 -16.53 -9.57 7.13
C ALA A 601 -15.43 -9.36 8.17
N THR A 602 -14.33 -10.10 8.02
CA THR A 602 -13.16 -10.04 8.92
C THR A 602 -11.91 -9.70 8.14
N TYR A 603 -10.95 -9.02 8.75
CA TYR A 603 -9.67 -8.75 8.08
C TYR A 603 -8.94 -10.05 7.73
N ASP A 604 -8.95 -11.03 8.64
CA ASP A 604 -8.29 -12.31 8.46
C ASP A 604 -8.94 -13.18 7.37
N GLY A 605 -10.27 -13.11 7.24
CA GLY A 605 -11.04 -13.96 6.32
C GLY A 605 -11.26 -13.34 4.94
N ASP A 606 -11.57 -12.05 4.88
CA ASP A 606 -12.02 -11.37 3.66
C ASP A 606 -11.01 -10.35 3.13
N GLY A 607 -10.00 -9.98 3.93
CA GLY A 607 -9.07 -8.90 3.62
C GLY A 607 -9.81 -7.60 3.32
N PHE A 608 -9.38 -6.87 2.30
CA PHE A 608 -9.99 -5.59 1.91
C PHE A 608 -11.20 -5.73 0.98
N ARG A 609 -11.58 -6.96 0.59
CA ARG A 609 -12.67 -7.19 -0.38
C ARG A 609 -13.98 -6.54 0.05
N PHE A 610 -14.27 -6.53 1.35
CA PHE A 610 -15.53 -6.03 1.88
C PHE A 610 -15.67 -4.50 1.85
N TYR A 611 -14.58 -3.73 1.76
CA TYR A 611 -14.61 -2.26 1.87
C TYR A 611 -15.57 -1.64 0.85
N SER A 612 -15.42 -2.02 -0.42
CA SER A 612 -16.27 -1.50 -1.50
C SER A 612 -17.73 -1.94 -1.38
N TYR A 613 -17.98 -3.15 -0.89
CA TYR A 613 -19.33 -3.64 -0.62
C TYR A 613 -19.96 -2.91 0.57
N ALA A 614 -19.22 -2.72 1.66
CA ALA A 614 -19.69 -1.98 2.83
C ALA A 614 -19.97 -0.51 2.50
N GLY A 615 -19.04 0.17 1.81
CA GLY A 615 -19.24 1.55 1.35
C GLY A 615 -20.49 1.71 0.48
N THR A 616 -20.63 0.88 -0.55
CA THR A 616 -21.83 0.93 -1.42
C THR A 616 -23.11 0.51 -0.72
N PHE A 617 -23.04 -0.36 0.30
CA PHE A 617 -24.19 -0.71 1.14
C PHE A 617 -24.65 0.50 1.96
N PHE A 618 -23.74 1.27 2.55
CA PHE A 618 -24.10 2.50 3.25
C PHE A 618 -24.59 3.62 2.31
N GLU A 619 -24.04 3.71 1.10
CA GLU A 619 -24.60 4.58 0.04
C GLU A 619 -26.03 4.17 -0.35
N PHE A 620 -26.32 2.87 -0.42
CA PHE A 620 -27.66 2.34 -0.61
C PHE A 620 -28.59 2.69 0.56
N LEU A 621 -28.16 2.45 1.81
CA LEU A 621 -28.95 2.80 2.98
C LEU A 621 -29.25 4.29 3.01
N TRP A 622 -28.26 5.15 2.76
CA TRP A 622 -28.48 6.59 2.63
C TRP A 622 -29.52 6.94 1.55
N THR A 623 -29.40 6.33 0.38
CA THR A 623 -30.26 6.64 -0.79
C THR A 623 -31.69 6.13 -0.61
N GLU A 624 -31.87 4.93 -0.07
CA GLU A 624 -33.16 4.24 -0.07
C GLU A 624 -33.75 4.06 1.32
N LYS A 625 -32.93 3.87 2.36
CA LYS A 625 -33.31 3.45 3.72
C LYS A 625 -32.60 4.23 4.86
N PRO A 626 -32.56 5.58 4.83
CA PRO A 626 -31.70 6.34 5.75
C PRO A 626 -32.06 6.13 7.23
N SER A 627 -33.29 5.74 7.57
CA SER A 627 -33.66 5.36 8.93
C SER A 627 -32.85 4.19 9.48
N LEU A 628 -32.52 3.17 8.67
CA LEU A 628 -31.73 2.02 9.11
C LEU A 628 -30.27 2.41 9.40
N LEU A 629 -29.69 3.31 8.61
CA LEU A 629 -28.36 3.86 8.87
C LEU A 629 -28.33 4.67 10.17
N ARG A 630 -29.37 5.47 10.42
CA ARG A 630 -29.49 6.29 11.64
C ARG A 630 -29.75 5.44 12.88
N GLU A 631 -30.49 4.33 12.73
CA GLU A 631 -30.69 3.34 13.79
C GLU A 631 -29.36 2.74 14.24
N MET A 632 -28.49 2.35 13.30
CA MET A 632 -27.14 1.87 13.60
C MET A 632 -26.35 2.88 14.46
N TYR A 633 -26.27 4.14 14.02
CA TYR A 633 -25.59 5.20 14.77
C TYR A 633 -26.20 5.46 16.15
N THR A 634 -27.51 5.25 16.31
CA THR A 634 -28.18 5.35 17.60
C THR A 634 -27.67 4.27 18.57
N HIS A 635 -27.51 3.03 18.09
CA HIS A 635 -26.96 1.94 18.91
C HIS A 635 -25.49 2.17 19.29
N LEU A 636 -24.66 2.62 18.33
CA LEU A 636 -23.26 2.97 18.58
C LEU A 636 -23.14 4.01 19.69
N ARG A 637 -23.83 5.15 19.54
CA ARG A 637 -23.78 6.26 20.51
C ARG A 637 -24.36 5.92 21.87
N ALA A 638 -25.34 5.02 21.92
CA ALA A 638 -25.93 4.53 23.17
C ALA A 638 -25.01 3.53 23.92
N ASN A 639 -23.86 3.17 23.33
CA ASN A 639 -22.99 2.10 23.80
C ASN A 639 -23.71 0.74 23.90
N ASP A 640 -24.68 0.49 23.00
CA ASP A 640 -25.55 -0.70 23.03
C ASP A 640 -25.09 -1.72 21.97
N VAL A 641 -24.08 -2.51 22.35
CA VAL A 641 -23.48 -3.55 21.50
C VAL A 641 -24.50 -4.61 21.10
N ALA A 642 -25.39 -5.01 22.02
CA ALA A 642 -26.38 -6.04 21.76
C ALA A 642 -27.43 -5.57 20.74
N ALA A 643 -27.85 -4.31 20.81
CA ALA A 643 -28.76 -3.74 19.82
C ALA A 643 -28.10 -3.55 18.45
N TYR A 644 -26.81 -3.20 18.40
CA TYR A 644 -26.04 -3.19 17.16
C TYR A 644 -25.94 -4.60 16.54
N ASP A 645 -25.61 -5.63 17.32
CA ASP A 645 -25.56 -7.02 16.85
C ASP A 645 -26.93 -7.48 16.33
N ALA A 646 -28.01 -7.10 17.03
CA ALA A 646 -29.36 -7.37 16.58
C ALA A 646 -29.70 -6.63 15.27
N TRP A 647 -29.27 -5.37 15.13
CA TRP A 647 -29.42 -4.61 13.88
C TRP A 647 -28.68 -5.29 12.74
N ARG A 648 -27.41 -5.66 12.96
CA ARG A 648 -26.57 -6.36 11.99
C ARG A 648 -27.20 -7.66 11.51
N HIS A 649 -27.67 -8.49 12.43
CA HIS A 649 -28.35 -9.75 12.11
C HIS A 649 -29.66 -9.55 11.34
N ARG A 650 -30.47 -8.54 11.71
CA ARG A 650 -31.70 -8.20 10.96
C ARG A 650 -31.38 -7.79 9.52
N MET A 651 -30.35 -6.96 9.32
CA MET A 651 -29.98 -6.49 7.98
C MET A 651 -29.47 -7.64 7.11
N GLY A 652 -28.59 -8.48 7.63
CA GLY A 652 -28.00 -9.58 6.85
C GLY A 652 -28.98 -10.71 6.53
N SER A 653 -29.99 -10.94 7.38
CA SER A 653 -31.04 -11.95 7.13
C SER A 653 -32.21 -11.48 6.25
N ASP A 654 -32.32 -10.17 5.95
CA ASP A 654 -33.42 -9.63 5.17
C ASP A 654 -33.21 -9.82 3.65
N THR A 655 -33.88 -10.83 3.09
CA THR A 655 -33.85 -11.13 1.65
C THR A 655 -34.41 -10.02 0.76
N TYR A 656 -35.32 -9.17 1.26
CA TYR A 656 -35.81 -8.03 0.49
C TYR A 656 -34.78 -6.91 0.46
N LEU A 657 -34.09 -6.66 1.58
CA LEU A 657 -32.98 -5.71 1.65
C LEU A 657 -31.84 -6.13 0.72
N GLN A 658 -31.46 -7.40 0.74
CA GLN A 658 -30.47 -7.97 -0.18
C GLN A 658 -30.82 -7.70 -1.65
N ARG A 659 -32.05 -8.05 -2.05
CA ARG A 659 -32.52 -7.84 -3.44
C ARG A 659 -32.51 -6.36 -3.82
N ASP A 660 -32.87 -5.49 -2.89
CA ASP A 660 -32.90 -4.04 -3.13
C ASP A 660 -31.47 -3.48 -3.26
N TYR A 661 -30.52 -3.97 -2.47
CA TYR A 661 -29.10 -3.65 -2.60
C TYR A 661 -28.50 -4.16 -3.93
N ASP A 662 -28.82 -5.38 -4.36
CA ASP A 662 -28.36 -5.90 -5.65
C ASP A 662 -28.87 -5.05 -6.82
N ARG A 663 -30.14 -4.64 -6.78
CA ARG A 663 -30.72 -3.70 -7.76
C ARG A 663 -30.01 -2.36 -7.74
N PHE A 664 -29.70 -1.84 -6.55
CA PHE A 664 -28.95 -0.60 -6.41
C PHE A 664 -27.58 -0.71 -7.08
N LEU A 665 -26.82 -1.78 -6.82
CA LEU A 665 -25.52 -2.03 -7.45
C LEU A 665 -25.62 -2.12 -8.98
N ASP A 666 -26.60 -2.85 -9.51
CA ASP A 666 -26.82 -2.95 -10.97
C ASP A 666 -27.03 -1.57 -11.59
N ALA A 667 -27.81 -0.72 -10.93
CA ALA A 667 -28.06 0.65 -11.37
C ALA A 667 -26.80 1.53 -11.31
N GLN A 668 -25.94 1.37 -10.29
CA GLN A 668 -24.69 2.14 -10.21
C GLN A 668 -23.65 1.64 -11.23
N ILE A 669 -23.52 0.33 -11.42
CA ILE A 669 -22.61 -0.29 -12.39
C ILE A 669 -22.94 0.18 -13.81
N ALA A 670 -24.23 0.25 -14.17
CA ALA A 670 -24.67 0.69 -15.49
C ALA A 670 -24.26 2.15 -15.82
N LYS A 671 -23.93 2.97 -14.82
CA LYS A 671 -23.52 4.37 -14.97
C LYS A 671 -22.16 4.67 -14.34
N VAL A 672 -21.32 3.65 -14.12
CA VAL A 672 -20.04 3.77 -13.37
C VAL A 672 -19.16 4.92 -13.85
N ASP A 673 -19.17 5.22 -15.16
CA ASP A 673 -18.35 6.30 -15.70
C ASP A 673 -18.78 7.70 -15.31
N GLN A 674 -20.05 7.86 -14.89
CA GLN A 674 -20.69 9.11 -14.48
C GLN A 674 -20.68 9.30 -12.96
N LEU A 675 -20.19 8.30 -12.21
CA LEU A 675 -20.17 8.34 -10.74
C LEU A 675 -19.14 9.34 -10.21
N TYR A 676 -19.35 9.76 -8.98
CA TYR A 676 -18.62 10.85 -8.35
C TYR A 676 -17.18 10.47 -8.03
N VAL A 677 -16.28 11.42 -8.24
CA VAL A 677 -14.91 11.42 -7.71
C VAL A 677 -14.79 12.72 -6.91
N PRO A 678 -14.55 12.65 -5.60
CA PRO A 678 -14.39 13.83 -4.74
C PRO A 678 -13.35 14.83 -5.29
N ASP A 679 -13.79 16.08 -5.43
CA ASP A 679 -12.95 17.21 -5.82
C ASP A 679 -13.62 18.50 -5.31
N THR A 680 -13.15 18.99 -4.16
CA THR A 680 -13.76 20.13 -3.48
C THR A 680 -13.34 21.44 -4.11
N SER A 681 -14.30 22.13 -4.73
CA SER A 681 -14.15 23.55 -5.04
C SER A 681 -14.49 24.43 -3.85
N PHE A 682 -13.77 25.54 -3.69
CA PHE A 682 -14.07 26.58 -2.72
C PHE A 682 -13.65 27.96 -3.24
N THR A 683 -14.19 29.02 -2.65
CA THR A 683 -13.75 30.39 -2.89
C THR A 683 -12.56 30.72 -1.98
N PRO A 684 -11.39 31.09 -2.54
CA PRO A 684 -10.25 31.56 -1.77
C PRO A 684 -10.62 32.73 -0.84
N ASN A 685 -10.01 32.77 0.34
CA ASN A 685 -10.44 33.69 1.41
C ASN A 685 -10.39 35.16 0.99
N ASP A 686 -9.37 35.57 0.23
CA ASP A 686 -9.18 36.92 -0.30
C ASP A 686 -10.25 37.32 -1.35
N ARG A 687 -10.93 36.34 -1.95
CA ARG A 687 -12.00 36.53 -2.94
C ARG A 687 -13.39 36.50 -2.34
N LEU A 688 -13.54 36.20 -1.05
CA LEU A 688 -14.83 36.25 -0.36
C LEU A 688 -15.36 37.69 -0.33
N ARG A 689 -16.66 37.83 -0.56
CA ARG A 689 -17.32 39.14 -0.61
C ARG A 689 -17.40 39.77 0.78
N ASP A 690 -17.90 39.00 1.73
CA ASP A 690 -18.31 39.47 3.06
C ASP A 690 -17.25 39.11 4.11
N SER A 691 -16.89 40.10 4.93
CA SER A 691 -16.01 39.98 6.11
C SER A 691 -16.75 40.22 7.44
N ALA A 692 -18.00 40.68 7.36
CA ALA A 692 -18.82 41.03 8.50
C ALA A 692 -20.06 40.13 8.58
N LEU A 693 -20.33 39.65 9.80
CA LEU A 693 -21.46 38.75 10.09
C LEU A 693 -22.82 39.37 9.73
N ALA A 694 -22.98 40.68 9.93
CA ALA A 694 -24.21 41.39 9.59
C ALA A 694 -24.55 41.32 8.08
N SER A 695 -23.54 41.40 7.21
CA SER A 695 -23.72 41.30 5.76
C SER A 695 -24.14 39.88 5.35
N VAL A 696 -23.48 38.86 5.92
CA VAL A 696 -23.84 37.46 5.70
C VAL A 696 -25.27 37.18 6.19
N LYS A 697 -25.62 37.61 7.40
CA LYS A 697 -26.95 37.44 7.97
C LYS A 697 -28.03 38.11 7.11
N SER A 698 -27.77 39.32 6.61
CA SER A 698 -28.69 40.05 5.72
C SER A 698 -28.88 39.35 4.38
N ALA A 699 -27.78 38.89 3.75
CA ALA A 699 -27.82 38.16 2.48
C ALA A 699 -28.54 36.81 2.63
N PHE A 700 -28.22 36.06 3.69
CA PHE A 700 -28.89 34.80 4.02
C PHE A 700 -30.39 35.03 4.19
N ALA A 701 -30.78 36.02 5.00
CA ALA A 701 -32.18 36.27 5.30
C ALA A 701 -32.99 36.69 4.07
N THR A 702 -32.41 37.56 3.24
CA THR A 702 -33.03 38.02 2.00
C THR A 702 -33.22 36.87 1.01
N ALA A 703 -32.22 36.00 0.87
CA ALA A 703 -32.25 34.91 -0.11
C ALA A 703 -33.17 33.74 0.31
N THR A 704 -33.21 33.42 1.60
CA THR A 704 -33.89 32.23 2.11
C THR A 704 -35.24 32.52 2.77
N TYR A 705 -35.55 33.79 3.03
CA TYR A 705 -36.68 34.23 3.85
C TYR A 705 -36.67 33.69 5.30
N ASN A 706 -35.51 33.25 5.79
CA ASN A 706 -35.29 32.87 7.19
C ASN A 706 -34.63 34.01 7.96
N THR A 707 -34.78 34.06 9.28
CA THR A 707 -34.07 35.02 10.15
C THR A 707 -33.11 34.27 11.07
N PRO A 708 -31.95 33.81 10.57
CA PRO A 708 -31.03 33.01 11.36
C PRO A 708 -30.41 33.81 12.50
N ASP A 709 -30.05 33.11 13.57
CA ASP A 709 -29.07 33.61 14.52
C ASP A 709 -27.68 33.19 14.07
N CYS A 710 -26.77 34.15 13.92
CA CYS A 710 -25.44 33.89 13.37
C CYS A 710 -24.39 34.32 14.37
N VAL A 711 -23.36 33.50 14.52
CA VAL A 711 -22.17 33.75 15.33
C VAL A 711 -20.92 33.55 14.48
N GLU A 712 -19.81 34.12 14.91
CA GLU A 712 -18.50 33.90 14.31
C GLU A 712 -17.67 32.97 15.21
N ASN A 713 -16.83 32.12 14.61
CA ASN A 713 -15.96 31.21 15.34
C ASN A 713 -14.73 31.89 15.99
N GLY A 714 -14.40 33.12 15.58
CA GLY A 714 -13.27 33.90 16.11
C GLY A 714 -11.88 33.41 15.67
N ASP A 715 -11.80 32.54 14.65
CA ASP A 715 -10.52 32.02 14.16
C ASP A 715 -9.69 33.15 13.53
N PRO A 716 -8.44 33.39 13.96
CA PRO A 716 -7.64 34.51 13.49
C PRO A 716 -7.14 34.37 12.04
N GLY A 717 -7.16 33.16 11.47
CA GLY A 717 -6.62 32.87 10.14
C GLY A 717 -7.69 32.55 9.09
N LYS A 718 -8.66 31.70 9.42
CA LYS A 718 -9.76 31.32 8.53
C LYS A 718 -11.08 31.51 9.28
N ARG A 719 -11.50 32.77 9.42
CA ARG A 719 -12.77 33.14 10.05
C ARG A 719 -13.94 32.44 9.39
N ARG A 720 -14.89 31.97 10.20
CA ARG A 720 -16.12 31.31 9.74
C ARG A 720 -17.31 31.79 10.55
N PHE A 721 -18.47 31.81 9.90
CA PHE A 721 -19.74 32.03 10.56
C PHE A 721 -20.49 30.70 10.74
N THR A 722 -21.31 30.63 11.77
CA THR A 722 -22.33 29.59 11.95
C THR A 722 -23.67 30.28 12.11
N CYS A 723 -24.61 29.99 11.23
CA CYS A 723 -25.98 30.49 11.26
C CYS A 723 -26.93 29.35 11.62
N THR A 724 -27.70 29.52 12.69
CA THR A 724 -28.70 28.56 13.17
C THR A 724 -30.10 29.11 13.01
N GLY A 725 -31.08 28.23 12.87
CA GLY A 725 -32.47 28.62 12.73
C GLY A 725 -33.38 27.41 12.67
N ARG A 726 -34.60 27.62 12.16
CA ARG A 726 -35.60 26.57 11.97
C ARG A 726 -36.14 26.63 10.56
N ILE A 727 -36.37 25.46 9.97
CA ILE A 727 -36.94 25.33 8.63
C ILE A 727 -38.07 24.32 8.64
N THR A 728 -39.11 24.58 7.84
CA THR A 728 -40.27 23.70 7.71
C THR A 728 -40.27 23.01 6.36
N ALA A 729 -40.30 21.68 6.38
CA ALA A 729 -40.44 20.84 5.21
C ALA A 729 -41.88 20.37 5.07
N ASN A 730 -42.40 20.36 3.84
CA ASN A 730 -43.66 19.67 3.55
C ASN A 730 -43.39 18.16 3.49
N LEU A 731 -44.21 17.36 4.16
CA LEU A 731 -44.00 15.91 4.23
C LEU A 731 -44.85 15.21 3.17
N LYS A 732 -44.18 14.53 2.24
CA LYS A 732 -44.83 13.71 1.21
C LYS A 732 -45.51 12.49 1.83
N ASN A 733 -44.88 11.91 2.85
CA ASN A 733 -45.43 10.79 3.62
C ASN A 733 -44.95 10.82 5.07
N TRP A 734 -45.71 11.48 5.95
CA TRP A 734 -45.37 11.61 7.38
C TRP A 734 -45.17 10.27 8.12
N ARG A 735 -45.70 9.15 7.59
CA ARG A 735 -45.54 7.82 8.19
C ARG A 735 -44.22 7.13 7.82
N SER A 736 -43.46 7.68 6.88
CA SER A 736 -42.18 7.11 6.46
C SER A 736 -41.06 8.00 6.95
N ASP A 737 -40.29 7.52 7.93
CA ASP A 737 -39.13 8.24 8.46
C ASP A 737 -38.06 8.45 7.39
N ASP A 738 -37.91 7.48 6.46
CA ASP A 738 -37.04 7.62 5.29
C ASP A 738 -37.45 8.79 4.41
N GLN A 739 -38.76 8.90 4.11
CA GLN A 739 -39.27 9.99 3.27
C GLN A 739 -39.20 11.34 4.01
N ASN A 740 -39.51 11.35 5.29
CA ASN A 740 -39.43 12.55 6.13
C ASN A 740 -38.00 13.10 6.16
N PHE A 741 -36.99 12.23 6.31
CA PHE A 741 -35.60 12.63 6.28
C PHE A 741 -35.17 13.21 4.93
N LYS A 742 -35.61 12.60 3.83
CA LYS A 742 -35.37 13.10 2.46
C LYS A 742 -36.04 14.46 2.24
N ASP A 743 -37.29 14.60 2.66
CA ASP A 743 -38.04 15.85 2.49
C ASP A 743 -37.37 17.02 3.25
N VAL A 744 -36.82 16.77 4.46
CA VAL A 744 -36.06 17.79 5.20
C VAL A 744 -34.71 18.08 4.55
N SER A 745 -33.98 17.04 4.13
CA SER A 745 -32.70 17.19 3.42
C SER A 745 -32.86 18.04 2.16
N GLU A 746 -33.80 17.67 1.28
CA GLU A 746 -34.14 18.41 0.06
C GLU A 746 -34.57 19.85 0.38
N THR A 747 -35.30 20.04 1.48
CA THR A 747 -35.73 21.38 1.91
C THR A 747 -34.54 22.24 2.34
N VAL A 748 -33.60 21.70 3.12
CA VAL A 748 -32.38 22.41 3.53
C VAL A 748 -31.50 22.71 2.32
N ASP A 749 -31.26 21.71 1.47
CA ASP A 749 -30.41 21.85 0.29
C ASP A 749 -30.95 22.93 -0.65
N TYR A 750 -32.22 22.85 -1.03
CA TYR A 750 -32.78 23.83 -1.95
C TYR A 750 -33.08 25.20 -1.31
N PHE A 751 -33.82 25.23 -0.20
CA PHE A 751 -34.33 26.51 0.35
C PHE A 751 -33.29 27.28 1.16
N ILE A 752 -32.26 26.61 1.68
CA ILE A 752 -31.15 27.26 2.38
C ILE A 752 -29.93 27.31 1.48
N LEU A 753 -29.34 26.17 1.12
CA LEU A 753 -28.02 26.13 0.50
C LEU A 753 -27.98 26.71 -0.92
N ASP A 754 -28.91 26.33 -1.80
CA ASP A 754 -28.94 26.81 -3.19
C ASP A 754 -29.32 28.28 -3.27
N ARG A 755 -30.40 28.66 -2.57
CA ARG A 755 -30.87 30.05 -2.56
C ARG A 755 -29.85 31.00 -1.95
N ALA A 756 -29.28 30.65 -0.80
CA ALA A 756 -28.26 31.47 -0.15
C ALA A 756 -26.97 31.51 -1.01
N GLY A 757 -26.57 30.38 -1.59
CA GLY A 757 -25.38 30.28 -2.43
C GLY A 757 -25.41 31.20 -3.65
N ALA A 758 -26.57 31.33 -4.30
CA ALA A 758 -26.75 32.26 -5.40
C ALA A 758 -26.60 33.75 -4.99
N ALA A 759 -26.75 34.06 -3.70
CA ALA A 759 -26.73 35.44 -3.20
C ALA A 759 -25.34 35.94 -2.80
N SER A 760 -24.38 35.06 -2.46
CA SER A 760 -23.02 35.43 -2.06
C SER A 760 -22.06 34.25 -2.18
N ASN A 761 -20.80 34.50 -2.55
CA ASN A 761 -19.79 33.44 -2.55
C ASN A 761 -19.43 32.94 -1.13
N ASN A 762 -19.61 33.76 -0.09
CA ASN A 762 -19.54 33.28 1.31
C ASN A 762 -20.60 32.22 1.62
N LEU A 763 -21.79 32.37 1.05
CA LEU A 763 -22.91 31.45 1.25
C LEU A 763 -22.86 30.26 0.28
N ALA A 764 -22.18 30.41 -0.86
CA ALA A 764 -21.95 29.33 -1.82
C ALA A 764 -21.03 28.24 -1.23
N ASP A 765 -20.11 28.61 -0.34
CA ASP A 765 -19.22 27.67 0.38
C ASP A 765 -19.77 27.25 1.75
N MET A 766 -21.03 27.56 2.05
CA MET A 766 -21.70 27.19 3.28
C MET A 766 -22.16 25.72 3.22
N ASN A 767 -22.06 25.02 4.34
CA ASN A 767 -22.52 23.64 4.51
C ASN A 767 -23.51 23.59 5.68
N CYS A 768 -24.57 22.81 5.57
CA CYS A 768 -25.62 22.76 6.59
C CYS A 768 -25.88 21.35 7.11
N SER A 769 -26.06 21.23 8.42
CA SER A 769 -26.66 20.08 9.10
C SER A 769 -28.06 20.46 9.64
N PHE A 770 -28.82 19.46 10.09
CA PHE A 770 -30.12 19.70 10.71
C PHE A 770 -30.39 18.70 11.84
N GLY A 771 -31.23 19.13 12.78
CA GLY A 771 -31.59 18.34 13.96
C GLY A 771 -32.75 17.37 13.72
N PRO A 772 -33.34 16.83 14.80
CA PRO A 772 -34.55 16.02 14.71
C PRO A 772 -35.74 16.78 14.11
N LEU A 773 -36.58 16.05 13.37
CA LEU A 773 -37.79 16.59 12.75
C LEU A 773 -38.97 16.56 13.73
N GLU A 774 -39.57 17.71 13.99
CA GLU A 774 -40.83 17.84 14.73
C GLU A 774 -42.03 17.84 13.76
N ILE A 775 -42.69 16.70 13.61
CA ILE A 775 -43.88 16.57 12.74
C ILE A 775 -45.06 17.33 13.35
N TRP A 776 -45.71 18.18 12.55
CA TRP A 776 -46.86 18.96 12.99
C TRP A 776 -48.08 18.08 13.28
N SER A 777 -48.97 18.55 14.15
CA SER A 777 -50.20 17.85 14.53
C SER A 777 -51.11 17.51 13.33
N ASN A 778 -51.10 18.35 12.29
CA ASN A 778 -51.87 18.13 11.06
C ASN A 778 -51.21 17.15 10.07
N LYS A 779 -49.99 16.68 10.36
CA LYS A 779 -49.25 15.66 9.60
C LYS A 779 -48.92 16.04 8.15
N LYS A 780 -48.96 17.34 7.82
CA LYS A 780 -48.64 17.84 6.47
C LYS A 780 -47.23 18.41 6.33
N ALA A 781 -46.62 18.79 7.45
CA ALA A 781 -45.31 19.40 7.50
C ALA A 781 -44.58 19.00 8.78
N GLY A 782 -43.28 19.22 8.80
CA GLY A 782 -42.47 19.12 10.01
C GLY A 782 -41.43 20.23 10.05
N THR A 783 -41.03 20.63 11.25
CA THR A 783 -40.01 21.66 11.46
C THR A 783 -38.76 21.04 12.06
N SER A 784 -37.59 21.39 11.53
CA SER A 784 -36.29 21.01 12.07
C SER A 784 -35.45 22.25 12.37
N SER A 785 -34.58 22.17 13.37
CA SER A 785 -33.47 23.12 13.48
C SER A 785 -32.46 22.88 12.36
N TYR A 786 -31.76 23.92 11.93
CA TYR A 786 -30.59 23.82 11.05
C TYR A 786 -29.39 24.53 11.67
N SER A 787 -28.18 24.08 11.31
CA SER A 787 -26.90 24.72 11.62
C SER A 787 -26.10 24.79 10.33
N CYS A 788 -25.74 26.00 9.90
CA CYS A 788 -25.06 26.24 8.63
C CYS A 788 -23.74 26.98 8.85
N GLU A 789 -22.64 26.35 8.46
CA GLU A 789 -21.28 26.86 8.63
C GLU A 789 -20.69 27.30 7.28
N GLY A 790 -20.17 28.52 7.19
CA GLY A 790 -19.54 29.04 5.97
C GLY A 790 -18.37 30.00 6.25
N PRO A 791 -17.55 30.31 5.24
CA PRO A 791 -16.37 31.13 5.43
C PRO A 791 -16.66 32.64 5.51
N LEU A 792 -15.84 33.37 6.25
CA LEU A 792 -15.76 34.83 6.26
C LEU A 792 -14.39 35.28 5.74
N ARG A 793 -14.35 36.38 5.00
CA ARG A 793 -13.08 37.00 4.63
C ARG A 793 -12.34 37.45 5.89
N SER A 794 -11.09 37.01 6.03
CA SER A 794 -10.21 37.34 7.17
C SER A 794 -9.35 38.55 6.90
#